data_AF-A0A5N7WF95-F1
#
_entry.id   AF-A0A5N7WF95-F1
#
_cell.length_a   1.000
_cell.length_b   1.000
_cell.length_c   1.000
_cell.angle_alpha   90.00
_cell.angle_beta   90.00
_cell.angle_gamma   90.00
#
_symmetry.space_group_name_H-M   'P 1'
#
loop_
_entity.id
_entity.type
_entity.pdbx_description
1 polymer ?
#
loop_
_entity_poly.entity_id
_entity_poly.type
_entity_poly.pdbx_seq_one_letter_code
_entity_poly.pdbx_strand_id
1 'polypeptide(L)'
;MPSSTNTSAASRPDPDALLAQLQADSQRAHRGKLRIYFGSNAGVGKTYAMLAAAQRERQAGRSVLVGLVETHGRAETEQQLHDLELLARRQLVYQGRQLDEFDLDAALARRPEVLLLDELAHSNVSGSRHPKRWQDVQELLEAGIEVWTTLNVQHLESLNDVVGGIVGIQVHETVPDHLFDDADEVIVVDIPPEELLKRLKAGKVYPLEQAERASRNFFRQGNLLALRELALRRTADRVDEDMRDYRRERAIDDVWPTRERLLVGVGGRAGDDALVRQVARLARRLEADWVVVYVDAPERQHRPRAAQEAVLRTLALAARLGAETATIPGAQVAQALVDFARERNASHLVLARVHEPLSRWLRWRSPSLSEQIAALDPGLDVLLLSVKQSNNESALRLPAAREQTIPWKGYVGVTLACLAATAVAELLLRVFDPANVVMLFLLVVVLSAVRWGRGPGAWAALLSVLLFDFYFVPPRNSFSVNDTQYLFTFSLMLGVALVCGQLTARLRHEARVAAERERRAGALARLARDLSGALTQEQVTRIALTTMSGVFDAQTGLLVPDADEQLQLAQGSEGPIDTSVGRWSMEHGQMAGYGTDTLAAAPALYVPLMAPVRSRGVLVLQLRAPQKLRVPEERRLLDACASQIALALERVHFVEVAQQTQIAMEGERMRNTLLSAVSHDLRTPLTGILGAAQAALPHAPQGPAHHMLLQIRNQAQALQQLVDNLLAMARLQQGGVQLKREWLPVDELVGSALAQMRERLTAHVLQTSMPAGLPLLQLDAVLMERVLVNLLDNAIKYTPEGTTITVAARVQGSDCVLSVQDAGPGLPVHLPVEQLFEPFTRGQAESAVFGMGLGLALAQRIVQAHGGRLQVTEAEPGPGTVFSISLPVPEQPAMDE
;
A
#
# COMPACT_ATOMS: atom_id res chain seq x y z
N MET A 1 46.49 37.75 -35.90
CA MET A 1 45.15 38.21 -35.47
C MET A 1 44.14 37.14 -35.85
N PRO A 2 43.67 36.30 -34.93
CA PRO A 2 42.45 35.53 -35.13
C PRO A 2 41.37 35.94 -34.13
N SER A 3 40.18 36.05 -34.72
CA SER A 3 38.88 36.42 -34.18
C SER A 3 38.35 35.42 -33.14
N SER A 4 37.96 35.98 -32.00
CA SER A 4 37.08 35.38 -30.99
C SER A 4 35.64 35.26 -31.48
N THR A 5 35.04 34.07 -31.40
CA THR A 5 33.59 33.85 -31.10
C THR A 5 33.26 32.36 -31.01
N ASN A 6 32.91 31.89 -29.82
CA ASN A 6 31.71 31.06 -29.58
C ASN A 6 31.58 30.79 -28.07
N THR A 7 30.98 31.74 -27.37
CA THR A 7 30.36 31.51 -26.06
C THR A 7 29.13 30.62 -26.26
N SER A 8 29.00 29.62 -25.40
CA SER A 8 27.89 28.68 -25.33
C SER A 8 26.54 29.40 -25.29
N ALA A 9 25.71 29.18 -26.31
CA ALA A 9 24.30 29.55 -26.25
C ALA A 9 23.63 28.71 -25.16
N ALA A 10 23.41 29.32 -23.99
CA ALA A 10 22.52 28.79 -22.97
C ALA A 10 21.16 28.51 -23.63
N SER A 11 20.67 27.28 -23.48
CA SER A 11 19.33 26.87 -23.89
C SER A 11 18.32 27.90 -23.40
N ARG A 12 17.63 28.58 -24.33
CA ARG A 12 16.52 29.47 -23.96
C ARG A 12 15.48 28.63 -23.21
N PRO A 13 15.10 28.99 -21.97
CA PRO A 13 14.02 28.29 -21.27
C PRO A 13 12.72 28.41 -22.07
N ASP A 14 11.91 27.35 -22.00
CA ASP A 14 10.64 27.26 -22.70
C ASP A 14 9.70 28.40 -22.24
N PRO A 15 9.23 29.28 -23.15
CA PRO A 15 8.35 30.39 -22.81
C PRO A 15 7.07 29.95 -22.11
N ASP A 16 6.53 28.78 -22.47
CA ASP A 16 5.30 28.26 -21.90
C ASP A 16 5.53 27.78 -20.45
N ALA A 17 6.71 27.21 -20.17
CA ALA A 17 7.12 26.84 -18.81
C ALA A 17 7.31 28.08 -17.93
N LEU A 18 7.90 29.15 -18.47
CA LEU A 18 8.05 30.45 -17.78
C LEU A 18 6.70 31.12 -17.53
N LEU A 19 5.77 31.04 -18.47
CA LEU A 19 4.43 31.61 -18.32
C LEU A 19 3.62 30.83 -17.27
N ALA A 20 3.70 29.49 -17.29
CA ALA A 20 3.08 28.64 -16.29
C ALA A 20 3.66 28.89 -14.89
N GLN A 21 4.98 29.09 -14.79
CA GLN A 21 5.65 29.42 -13.54
C GLN A 21 5.21 30.80 -13.02
N LEU A 22 5.16 31.83 -13.87
CA LEU A 22 4.67 33.16 -13.49
C LEU A 22 3.19 33.15 -13.07
N GLN A 23 2.35 32.33 -13.71
CA GLN A 23 0.96 32.16 -13.33
C GLN A 23 0.83 31.45 -11.97
N ALA A 24 1.63 30.41 -11.72
CA ALA A 24 1.68 29.71 -10.44
C ALA A 24 2.18 30.63 -9.32
N ASP A 25 3.22 31.44 -9.58
CA ASP A 25 3.77 32.42 -8.63
C ASP A 25 2.75 33.53 -8.32
N SER A 26 2.03 34.01 -9.35
CA SER A 26 0.96 35.01 -9.15
C SER A 26 -0.20 34.44 -8.34
N GLN A 27 -0.58 33.18 -8.54
CA GLN A 27 -1.62 32.52 -7.75
C GLN A 27 -1.17 32.30 -6.30
N ARG A 28 0.08 31.89 -6.07
CA ARG A 28 0.67 31.78 -4.72
C ARG A 28 0.75 33.13 -4.01
N ALA A 29 1.04 34.21 -4.73
CA ALA A 29 1.11 35.56 -4.16
C ALA A 29 -0.25 36.13 -3.72
N HIS A 30 -1.35 35.69 -4.34
CA HIS A 30 -2.71 36.10 -3.98
C HIS A 30 -3.36 35.23 -2.89
N ARG A 31 -2.84 34.03 -2.67
CA ARG A 31 -3.32 33.11 -1.62
C ARG A 31 -2.75 33.53 -0.26
N GLY A 32 -3.57 33.41 0.78
CA GLY A 32 -3.17 33.58 2.17
C GLY A 32 -2.17 32.50 2.59
N LYS A 33 -1.37 32.80 3.62
CA LYS A 33 -0.32 31.88 4.10
C LYS A 33 -0.81 30.98 5.22
N LEU A 34 -0.38 29.72 5.22
CA LEU A 34 -0.69 28.75 6.25
C LEU A 34 0.50 28.53 7.17
N ARG A 35 0.31 28.78 8.47
CA ARG A 35 1.29 28.47 9.51
C ARG A 35 0.75 27.38 10.44
N ILE A 36 1.46 26.26 10.53
CA ILE A 36 1.08 25.11 11.35
C ILE A 36 2.02 25.00 12.55
N TYR A 37 1.46 25.05 13.76
CA TYR A 37 2.16 24.65 14.98
C TYR A 37 2.00 23.14 15.16
N PHE A 38 3.07 22.41 14.86
CA PHE A 38 3.08 20.96 14.81
C PHE A 38 3.73 20.36 16.07
N GLY A 39 3.22 19.24 16.55
CA GLY A 39 3.80 18.57 17.71
C GLY A 39 3.45 17.10 17.80
N SER A 40 4.18 16.38 18.64
CA SER A 40 4.01 14.93 18.78
C SER A 40 2.70 14.53 19.45
N ASN A 41 2.19 15.35 20.37
CA ASN A 41 1.05 15.01 21.22
C ASN A 41 0.26 16.24 21.69
N ALA A 42 -0.93 16.00 22.23
CA ALA A 42 -1.63 16.98 23.05
C ALA A 42 -0.79 17.32 24.32
N GLY A 43 -0.79 18.59 24.73
CA GLY A 43 -0.08 19.05 25.93
C GLY A 43 1.36 19.53 25.73
N VAL A 44 1.95 19.37 24.54
CA VAL A 44 3.29 19.93 24.24
C VAL A 44 3.32 21.46 24.14
N GLY A 45 2.14 22.11 24.15
CA GLY A 45 2.03 23.58 24.18
C GLY A 45 1.82 24.26 22.83
N LYS A 46 1.35 23.54 21.80
CA LYS A 46 1.08 24.11 20.45
C LYS A 46 0.19 25.36 20.49
N THR A 47 -0.98 25.27 21.12
CA THR A 47 -1.91 26.40 21.27
C THR A 47 -1.28 27.56 22.03
N TYR A 48 -0.52 27.28 23.09
CA TYR A 48 0.18 28.32 23.85
C TYR A 48 1.25 29.04 23.00
N ALA A 49 2.04 28.28 22.23
CA ALA A 49 3.05 28.84 21.33
C ALA A 49 2.41 29.69 20.22
N MET A 50 1.29 29.23 19.65
CA MET A 50 0.49 29.97 18.67
C MET A 50 -0.02 31.29 19.24
N LEU A 51 -0.64 31.27 20.42
CA LEU A 51 -1.14 32.49 21.07
C LEU A 51 -0.02 33.45 21.48
N ALA A 52 1.09 32.94 21.99
CA ALA A 52 2.25 33.76 22.35
C ALA A 52 2.89 34.44 21.12
N ALA A 53 2.90 33.77 19.97
CA ALA A 53 3.28 34.40 18.70
C ALA A 53 2.25 35.44 18.26
N ALA A 54 0.95 35.17 18.44
CA ALA A 54 -0.12 36.05 18.00
C ALA A 54 -0.14 37.37 18.79
N GLN A 55 0.12 37.30 20.10
CA GLN A 55 0.31 38.47 20.95
C GLN A 55 1.48 39.34 20.49
N ARG A 56 2.59 38.74 20.03
CA ARG A 56 3.73 39.48 19.48
C ARG A 56 3.38 40.20 18.18
N GLU A 57 2.67 39.55 17.26
CA GLU A 57 2.24 40.20 16.01
C GLU A 57 1.24 41.33 16.26
N ARG A 58 0.33 41.15 17.23
CA ARG A 58 -0.58 42.22 17.63
C ARG A 58 0.16 43.41 18.26
N GLN A 59 1.14 43.16 19.12
CA GLN A 59 2.00 44.22 19.67
C GLN A 59 2.81 44.93 18.58
N ALA A 60 3.14 44.21 17.48
CA ALA A 60 3.74 44.78 16.28
C ALA A 60 2.74 45.53 15.38
N GLY A 61 1.45 45.58 15.74
CA GLY A 61 0.42 46.36 15.06
C GLY A 61 -0.39 45.62 13.99
N ARG A 62 -0.23 44.30 13.82
CA ARG A 62 -1.02 43.52 12.85
C ARG A 62 -2.43 43.21 13.38
N SER A 63 -3.39 43.14 12.45
CA SER A 63 -4.78 42.78 12.75
C SER A 63 -4.92 41.27 12.96
N VAL A 64 -4.89 40.83 14.21
CA VAL A 64 -5.05 39.42 14.62
C VAL A 64 -6.48 39.17 15.13
N LEU A 65 -7.18 38.20 14.53
CA LEU A 65 -8.50 37.74 14.94
C LEU A 65 -8.44 36.29 15.44
N VAL A 66 -9.03 36.02 16.59
CA VAL A 66 -9.20 34.67 17.11
C VAL A 66 -10.52 34.11 16.58
N GLY A 67 -10.45 33.17 15.64
CA GLY A 67 -11.63 32.48 15.11
C GLY A 67 -12.15 31.44 16.10
N LEU A 68 -11.30 30.46 16.41
CA LEU A 68 -11.60 29.43 17.40
C LEU A 68 -10.30 28.98 18.07
N VAL A 69 -10.27 29.01 19.39
CA VAL A 69 -9.17 28.48 20.20
C VAL A 69 -9.76 27.71 21.37
N GLU A 70 -9.24 26.52 21.63
CA GLU A 70 -9.64 25.68 22.75
C GLU A 70 -8.61 25.75 23.88
N THR A 71 -8.99 26.38 25.00
CA THR A 71 -8.13 26.49 26.17
C THR A 71 -8.20 25.26 27.07
N HIS A 72 -9.31 24.50 26.99
CA HIS A 72 -9.67 23.42 27.90
C HIS A 72 -9.54 23.78 29.40
N GLY A 73 -9.84 25.03 29.76
CA GLY A 73 -9.78 25.50 31.15
C GLY A 73 -8.37 25.78 31.68
N ARG A 74 -7.37 25.91 30.79
CA ARG A 74 -5.96 26.16 31.20
C ARG A 74 -5.74 27.66 31.43
N ALA A 75 -5.59 28.06 32.70
CA ALA A 75 -5.40 29.45 33.11
C ALA A 75 -4.25 30.18 32.40
N GLU A 76 -3.09 29.54 32.22
CA GLU A 76 -1.93 30.12 31.52
C GLU A 76 -2.23 30.39 30.02
N THR A 77 -3.03 29.54 29.37
CA THR A 77 -3.43 29.70 27.95
C THR A 77 -4.56 30.73 27.82
N GLU A 78 -5.51 30.75 28.77
CA GLU A 78 -6.58 31.76 28.81
C GLU A 78 -6.03 33.16 29.00
N GLN A 79 -4.99 33.32 29.82
CA GLN A 79 -4.32 34.61 29.97
C GLN A 79 -3.72 35.11 28.65
N GLN A 80 -3.25 34.21 27.77
CA GLN A 80 -2.74 34.59 26.44
C GLN A 80 -3.84 34.99 25.45
N LEU A 81 -5.11 34.64 25.72
CA LEU A 81 -6.24 35.15 24.94
C LEU A 81 -6.64 36.57 25.35
N HIS A 82 -6.24 37.02 26.54
CA HIS A 82 -6.58 38.35 27.03
C HIS A 82 -6.14 39.42 26.02
N ASP A 83 -7.03 40.38 25.76
CA ASP A 83 -6.89 41.46 24.79
C ASP A 83 -6.92 41.06 23.28
N LEU A 84 -6.90 39.79 22.89
CA LEU A 84 -7.11 39.41 21.48
C LEU A 84 -8.60 39.53 21.10
N GLU A 85 -8.87 40.01 19.89
CA GLU A 85 -10.24 40.10 19.38
C GLU A 85 -10.77 38.69 19.09
N LEU A 86 -11.90 38.32 19.70
CA LEU A 86 -12.53 37.00 19.53
C LEU A 86 -13.76 37.11 18.63
N LEU A 87 -13.83 36.20 17.64
CA LEU A 87 -15.02 36.02 16.83
C LEU A 87 -16.11 35.32 17.65
N ALA A 88 -17.35 35.80 17.53
CA ALA A 88 -18.49 35.13 18.16
C ALA A 88 -18.72 33.77 17.51
N ARG A 89 -18.91 32.73 18.34
CA ARG A 89 -19.19 31.36 17.86
C ARG A 89 -20.62 31.26 17.34
N ARG A 90 -20.81 30.44 16.31
CA ARG A 90 -22.13 30.15 15.73
C ARG A 90 -22.77 29.00 16.47
N GLN A 91 -24.01 29.18 16.94
CA GLN A 91 -24.76 28.11 17.60
C GLN A 91 -25.51 27.26 16.57
N LEU A 92 -25.28 25.95 16.60
CA LEU A 92 -25.94 24.95 15.74
C LEU A 92 -26.68 23.93 16.61
N VAL A 93 -27.88 23.54 16.18
CA VAL A 93 -28.68 22.51 16.87
C VAL A 93 -28.37 21.15 16.25
N TYR A 94 -27.75 20.27 17.01
CA TYR A 94 -27.44 18.90 16.60
C TYR A 94 -28.00 17.90 17.62
N GLN A 95 -28.83 16.97 17.16
CA GLN A 95 -29.50 15.95 18.00
C GLN A 95 -30.21 16.53 19.24
N GLY A 96 -30.81 17.72 19.13
CA GLY A 96 -31.52 18.40 20.22
C GLY A 96 -30.62 19.12 21.24
N ARG A 97 -29.29 19.15 21.05
CA ARG A 97 -28.34 19.94 21.83
C ARG A 97 -27.85 21.14 21.02
N GLN A 98 -27.64 22.28 21.68
CA GLN A 98 -26.96 23.43 21.08
C GLN A 98 -25.45 23.26 21.23
N LEU A 99 -24.73 23.29 20.11
CA LEU A 99 -23.27 23.23 20.05
C LEU A 99 -22.74 24.53 19.45
N ASP A 100 -21.65 25.04 20.01
CA ASP A 100 -20.95 26.23 19.51
C ASP A 100 -19.86 25.81 18.53
N GLU A 101 -19.83 26.39 17.33
CA GLU A 101 -18.87 26.09 16.26
C GLU A 101 -18.27 27.39 15.67
N PHE A 102 -17.14 27.26 14.96
CA PHE A 102 -16.52 28.37 14.23
C PHE A 102 -17.43 28.95 13.14
N ASP A 103 -17.53 30.29 13.08
CA ASP A 103 -18.30 31.00 12.04
C ASP A 103 -17.40 31.45 10.88
N LEU A 104 -17.28 30.58 9.87
CA LEU A 104 -16.49 30.84 8.66
C LEU A 104 -16.99 32.07 7.88
N ASP A 105 -18.31 32.24 7.75
CA ASP A 105 -18.89 33.35 6.98
C ASP A 105 -18.56 34.70 7.63
N ALA A 106 -18.63 34.77 8.96
CA ALA A 106 -18.26 35.96 9.71
C ALA A 106 -16.75 36.26 9.63
N ALA A 107 -15.89 35.23 9.64
CA ALA A 107 -14.45 35.38 9.47
C ALA A 107 -14.09 35.94 8.07
N LEU A 108 -14.69 35.40 7.01
CA LEU A 108 -14.50 35.85 5.63
C LEU A 108 -14.99 37.29 5.42
N ALA A 109 -16.08 37.69 6.08
CA ALA A 109 -16.59 39.05 6.00
C ALA A 109 -15.66 40.08 6.69
N ARG A 110 -14.99 39.67 7.77
CA ARG A 110 -14.11 40.55 8.57
C ARG A 110 -12.73 40.75 7.93
N ARG A 111 -12.26 39.79 7.12
CA ARG A 111 -10.96 39.81 6.42
C ARG A 111 -9.77 40.26 7.31
N PRO A 112 -9.50 39.55 8.42
CA PRO A 112 -8.33 39.85 9.24
C PRO A 112 -7.03 39.58 8.46
N GLU A 113 -5.93 40.20 8.88
CA GLU A 113 -4.60 39.85 8.35
C GLU A 113 -4.19 38.45 8.80
N VAL A 114 -4.40 38.14 10.09
CA VAL A 114 -4.08 36.84 10.69
C VAL A 114 -5.31 36.31 11.42
N LEU A 115 -5.71 35.08 11.10
CA LEU A 115 -6.76 34.35 11.79
C LEU A 115 -6.17 33.15 12.55
N LEU A 116 -6.47 33.05 13.85
CA LEU A 116 -6.12 31.87 14.65
C LEU A 116 -7.26 30.86 14.63
N LEU A 117 -6.98 29.63 14.23
CA LEU A 117 -7.94 28.54 14.18
C LEU A 117 -7.31 27.24 14.69
N ASP A 118 -7.62 26.88 15.93
CA ASP A 118 -7.06 25.70 16.60
C ASP A 118 -7.70 24.38 16.11
N GLU A 119 -6.98 23.27 16.32
CA GLU A 119 -7.38 21.90 15.97
C GLU A 119 -7.70 21.68 14.48
N LEU A 120 -6.69 21.73 13.61
CA LEU A 120 -6.88 21.56 12.15
C LEU A 120 -7.63 20.28 11.75
N ALA A 121 -7.46 19.20 12.52
CA ALA A 121 -8.03 17.88 12.25
C ALA A 121 -9.51 17.73 12.61
N HIS A 122 -10.07 18.72 13.31
CA HIS A 122 -11.42 18.66 13.88
C HIS A 122 -12.50 18.42 12.82
N SER A 123 -13.51 17.63 13.20
CA SER A 123 -14.69 17.38 12.38
C SER A 123 -15.81 18.36 12.74
N ASN A 124 -16.18 19.24 11.82
CA ASN A 124 -17.18 20.28 12.11
C ASN A 124 -18.56 19.68 12.41
N VAL A 125 -19.35 20.37 13.23
CA VAL A 125 -20.73 19.96 13.57
C VAL A 125 -21.59 19.85 12.30
N SER A 126 -22.44 18.81 12.22
CA SER A 126 -23.35 18.62 11.08
C SER A 126 -24.30 19.81 10.93
N GLY A 127 -24.29 20.44 9.75
CA GLY A 127 -24.97 21.71 9.47
C GLY A 127 -24.01 22.87 9.20
N SER A 128 -22.72 22.68 9.45
CA SER A 128 -21.64 23.58 9.00
C SER A 128 -21.43 23.47 7.48
N ARG A 129 -20.83 24.50 6.87
CA ARG A 129 -20.59 24.55 5.41
C ARG A 129 -19.73 23.39 4.94
N HIS A 130 -18.65 23.10 5.66
CA HIS A 130 -17.75 22.00 5.37
C HIS A 130 -17.76 20.95 6.49
N PRO A 131 -17.58 19.65 6.16
CA PRO A 131 -17.48 18.58 7.15
C PRO A 131 -16.18 18.59 7.96
N LYS A 132 -15.10 19.21 7.46
CA LYS A 132 -13.79 19.22 8.12
C LYS A 132 -13.23 20.63 8.24
N ARG A 133 -12.61 20.95 9.39
CA ARG A 133 -12.06 22.28 9.66
C ARG A 133 -10.94 22.68 8.71
N TRP A 134 -10.14 21.72 8.26
CA TRP A 134 -9.10 21.98 7.25
C TRP A 134 -9.65 22.49 5.91
N GLN A 135 -10.92 22.20 5.58
CA GLN A 135 -11.58 22.75 4.39
C GLN A 135 -11.97 24.22 4.61
N ASP A 136 -12.38 24.59 5.83
CA ASP A 136 -12.60 26.01 6.18
C ASP A 136 -11.29 26.80 6.08
N VAL A 137 -10.17 26.21 6.54
CA VAL A 137 -8.84 26.81 6.39
C VAL A 137 -8.49 27.01 4.92
N GLN A 138 -8.77 26.04 4.04
CA GLN A 138 -8.53 26.21 2.60
C GLN A 138 -9.33 27.39 2.02
N GLU A 139 -10.62 27.52 2.35
CA GLU A 139 -11.43 28.65 1.87
C GLU A 139 -10.90 30.01 2.39
N LEU A 140 -10.43 30.06 3.64
CA LEU A 140 -9.81 31.26 4.22
C LEU A 140 -8.50 31.64 3.49
N LEU A 141 -7.66 30.66 3.19
CA LEU A 141 -6.42 30.88 2.44
C LEU A 141 -6.72 31.35 1.01
N GLU A 142 -7.72 30.79 0.35
CA GLU A 142 -8.16 31.25 -0.99
C GLU A 142 -8.70 32.69 -0.97
N ALA A 143 -9.28 33.12 0.14
CA ALA A 143 -9.70 34.50 0.36
C ALA A 143 -8.55 35.48 0.69
N GLY A 144 -7.30 34.99 0.75
CA GLY A 144 -6.10 35.81 1.01
C GLY A 144 -5.79 36.03 2.49
N ILE A 145 -6.44 35.30 3.41
CA ILE A 145 -6.27 35.46 4.87
C ILE A 145 -5.14 34.54 5.34
N GLU A 146 -4.19 35.05 6.15
CA GLU A 146 -3.17 34.21 6.79
C GLU A 146 -3.80 33.43 7.95
N VAL A 147 -3.66 32.10 7.95
CA VAL A 147 -4.27 31.22 8.95
C VAL A 147 -3.19 30.54 9.77
N TRP A 148 -3.30 30.64 11.09
CA TRP A 148 -2.44 29.93 12.03
C TRP A 148 -3.24 28.85 12.75
N THR A 149 -2.72 27.63 12.74
CA THR A 149 -3.43 26.47 13.26
C THR A 149 -2.52 25.52 14.03
N THR A 150 -3.08 24.55 14.74
CA THR A 150 -2.31 23.51 15.42
C THR A 150 -2.65 22.11 14.91
N LEU A 151 -1.64 21.24 14.89
CA LEU A 151 -1.75 19.87 14.40
C LEU A 151 -0.89 18.91 15.25
N ASN A 152 -1.39 17.71 15.51
CA ASN A 152 -0.59 16.62 16.08
C ASN A 152 -0.19 15.62 14.99
N VAL A 153 0.96 14.96 15.18
CA VAL A 153 1.44 13.89 14.28
C VAL A 153 0.41 12.78 14.04
N GLN A 154 -0.41 12.46 15.05
CA GLN A 154 -1.43 11.41 14.99
C GLN A 154 -2.61 11.71 14.04
N HIS A 155 -2.77 12.97 13.63
CA HIS A 155 -3.85 13.37 12.74
C HIS A 155 -3.42 13.39 11.27
N LEU A 156 -2.14 13.12 10.96
CA LEU A 156 -1.71 12.96 9.58
C LEU A 156 -2.19 11.61 9.04
N GLU A 157 -2.85 11.63 7.90
CA GLU A 157 -3.48 10.45 7.30
C GLU A 157 -2.47 9.33 7.02
N SER A 158 -1.30 9.65 6.45
CA SER A 158 -0.22 8.69 6.16
C SER A 158 0.35 7.99 7.39
N LEU A 159 0.22 8.60 8.57
CA LEU A 159 0.79 8.10 9.83
C LEU A 159 -0.26 7.44 10.72
N ASN A 160 -1.53 7.42 10.33
CA ASN A 160 -2.62 6.93 11.18
C ASN A 160 -2.43 5.45 11.57
N ASP A 161 -2.10 4.59 10.61
CA ASP A 161 -1.89 3.15 10.87
C ASP A 161 -0.67 2.90 11.77
N VAL A 162 0.41 3.65 11.55
CA VAL A 162 1.66 3.56 12.32
C VAL A 162 1.40 3.99 13.77
N VAL A 163 0.70 5.11 13.94
CA VAL A 163 0.33 5.65 15.27
C VAL A 163 -0.67 4.72 15.97
N GLY A 164 -1.63 4.16 15.23
CA GLY A 164 -2.58 3.18 15.74
C GLY A 164 -1.89 1.93 16.30
N GLY A 165 -0.82 1.46 15.65
CA GLY A 165 0.01 0.35 16.14
C GLY A 165 0.80 0.67 17.41
N ILE A 166 1.18 1.93 17.63
CA ILE A 166 1.94 2.37 18.82
C ILE A 166 1.00 2.61 20.02
N VAL A 167 -0.11 3.30 19.78
CA VAL A 167 -1.02 3.80 20.82
C VAL A 167 -2.14 2.81 21.14
N GLY A 168 -2.49 1.93 20.19
CA GLY A 168 -3.57 0.95 20.32
C GLY A 168 -4.98 1.53 20.15
N ILE A 169 -5.09 2.74 19.60
CA ILE A 169 -6.36 3.45 19.36
C ILE A 169 -6.31 4.01 17.93
N GLN A 170 -7.37 3.81 17.14
CA GLN A 170 -7.47 4.42 15.81
C GLN A 170 -8.00 5.85 15.92
N VAL A 171 -7.36 6.77 15.18
CA VAL A 171 -7.73 8.18 15.14
C VAL A 171 -8.64 8.42 13.93
N HIS A 172 -9.89 8.83 14.18
CA HIS A 172 -10.86 9.10 13.10
C HIS A 172 -10.79 10.53 12.55
N GLU A 173 -10.13 11.41 13.27
CA GLU A 173 -9.93 12.80 12.87
C GLU A 173 -8.58 12.96 12.19
N THR A 174 -8.60 12.98 10.85
CA THR A 174 -7.40 13.07 10.03
C THR A 174 -7.39 14.32 9.13
N VAL A 175 -6.17 14.73 8.78
CA VAL A 175 -5.83 15.77 7.81
C VAL A 175 -4.99 15.11 6.72
N PRO A 176 -5.28 15.34 5.43
CA PRO A 176 -4.47 14.79 4.37
C PRO A 176 -3.09 15.44 4.35
N ASP A 177 -2.06 14.65 4.04
CA ASP A 177 -0.65 15.05 4.14
C ASP A 177 -0.29 16.29 3.31
N HIS A 178 -0.94 16.49 2.16
CA HIS A 178 -0.70 17.64 1.30
C HIS A 178 -0.91 19.00 1.99
N LEU A 179 -1.80 19.11 2.99
CA LEU A 179 -2.00 20.37 3.70
C LEU A 179 -0.82 20.71 4.60
N PHE A 180 -0.14 19.68 5.11
CA PHE A 180 1.06 19.84 5.91
C PHE A 180 2.27 20.12 5.01
N ASP A 181 2.36 19.41 3.89
CA ASP A 181 3.45 19.57 2.92
C ASP A 181 3.36 20.89 2.14
N ASP A 182 2.16 21.41 1.88
CA ASP A 182 1.96 22.70 1.20
C ASP A 182 1.94 23.92 2.15
N ALA A 183 2.08 23.72 3.47
CA ALA A 183 2.06 24.82 4.42
C ALA A 183 3.29 25.73 4.27
N ASP A 184 3.09 27.05 4.25
CA ASP A 184 4.17 28.04 4.12
C ASP A 184 5.16 27.98 5.28
N GLU A 185 4.70 27.65 6.48
CA GLU A 185 5.55 27.54 7.66
C GLU A 185 5.04 26.47 8.64
N VAL A 186 5.94 25.57 9.05
CA VAL A 186 5.68 24.57 10.08
C VAL A 186 6.59 24.81 11.28
N ILE A 187 6.00 25.16 12.42
CA ILE A 187 6.72 25.40 13.68
C ILE A 187 6.59 24.15 14.55
N VAL A 188 7.70 23.45 14.78
CA VAL A 188 7.72 22.29 15.68
C VAL A 188 7.75 22.75 17.13
N VAL A 189 6.74 22.33 17.88
CA VAL A 189 6.63 22.51 19.33
C VAL A 189 6.91 21.16 19.99
N ASP A 190 8.13 21.00 20.50
CA ASP A 190 8.61 19.77 21.10
C ASP A 190 8.95 19.95 22.58
N ILE A 191 8.57 18.96 23.39
CA ILE A 191 8.88 18.89 24.83
C ILE A 191 9.32 17.44 25.13
N PRO A 192 10.40 17.23 25.93
CA PRO A 192 10.79 15.88 26.33
C PRO A 192 9.64 15.12 27.01
N PRO A 193 9.47 13.80 26.76
CA PRO A 193 8.38 13.01 27.33
C PRO A 193 8.28 13.09 28.86
N GLU A 194 9.41 13.14 29.56
CA GLU A 194 9.45 13.28 31.02
C GLU A 194 8.81 14.60 31.49
N GLU A 195 9.06 15.68 30.76
CA GLU A 195 8.51 17.00 31.08
C GLU A 195 7.02 17.07 30.73
N LEU A 196 6.60 16.44 29.62
CA LEU A 196 5.18 16.30 29.28
C LEU A 196 4.42 15.52 30.36
N LEU A 197 5.01 14.43 30.87
CA LEU A 197 4.44 13.65 31.97
C LEU A 197 4.38 14.46 33.28
N LYS A 198 5.38 15.29 33.58
CA LYS A 198 5.32 16.21 34.73
C LYS A 198 4.21 17.24 34.57
N ARG A 199 4.05 17.83 33.38
CA ARG A 199 2.96 18.78 33.08
C ARG A 199 1.58 18.12 33.20
N LEU A 200 1.45 16.87 32.78
CA LEU A 200 0.22 16.09 32.97
C LEU A 200 -0.09 15.87 34.46
N LYS A 201 0.90 15.44 35.26
CA LYS A 201 0.75 15.26 36.71
C LYS A 201 0.42 16.56 37.46
N ALA A 202 0.91 17.69 36.95
CA ALA A 202 0.63 19.01 37.50
C ALA A 202 -0.73 19.59 37.04
N GLY A 203 -1.56 18.83 36.31
CA GLY A 203 -2.87 19.30 35.83
C GLY A 203 -2.79 20.33 34.68
N LYS A 204 -1.63 20.49 34.04
CA LYS A 204 -1.41 21.51 32.98
C LYS A 204 -1.81 21.05 31.58
N VAL A 205 -2.26 19.80 31.41
CA VAL A 205 -2.64 19.20 30.11
C VAL A 205 -4.13 18.84 30.08
N TYR A 206 -4.63 18.18 31.13
CA TYR A 206 -6.05 17.87 31.38
C TYR A 206 -6.43 18.23 32.83
N PRO A 207 -7.71 18.51 33.13
CA PRO A 207 -8.22 18.53 34.50
C PRO A 207 -7.93 17.19 35.21
N LEU A 208 -7.62 17.22 36.52
CA LEU A 208 -7.12 16.06 37.27
C LEU A 208 -7.97 14.79 37.13
N GLU A 209 -9.29 14.92 37.03
CA GLU A 209 -10.23 13.79 36.87
C GLU A 209 -10.13 13.08 35.51
N GLN A 210 -9.71 13.78 34.44
CA GLN A 210 -9.56 13.20 33.09
C GLN A 210 -8.14 12.67 32.83
N ALA A 211 -7.16 13.13 33.60
CA ALA A 211 -5.75 12.73 33.46
C ALA A 211 -5.52 11.25 33.80
N GLU A 212 -6.22 10.70 34.80
CA GLU A 212 -6.03 9.31 35.24
C GLU A 212 -6.51 8.29 34.20
N ARG A 213 -7.65 8.53 33.54
CA ARG A 213 -8.21 7.66 32.49
C ARG A 213 -7.38 7.70 31.20
N ALA A 214 -6.87 8.88 30.80
CA ALA A 214 -6.03 9.04 29.62
C ALA A 214 -4.60 8.48 29.80
N SER A 215 -4.08 8.45 31.04
CA SER A 215 -2.70 8.00 31.32
C SER A 215 -2.47 6.50 31.14
N ARG A 216 -3.51 5.66 31.23
CA ARG A 216 -3.34 4.20 31.27
C ARG A 216 -2.86 3.60 29.94
N ASN A 217 -3.15 4.22 28.79
CA ASN A 217 -2.76 3.72 27.45
C ASN A 217 -2.03 4.75 26.56
N PHE A 218 -2.47 6.01 26.52
CA PHE A 218 -1.94 7.00 25.55
C PHE A 218 -0.63 7.66 26.01
N PHE A 219 -0.56 8.14 27.27
CA PHE A 219 0.60 8.86 27.83
C PHE A 219 1.63 7.94 28.50
N ARG A 220 2.03 6.86 27.83
CA ARG A 220 3.16 6.02 28.28
C ARG A 220 4.47 6.58 27.71
N GLN A 221 5.56 6.53 28.48
CA GLN A 221 6.86 7.07 28.06
C GLN A 221 7.33 6.51 26.71
N GLY A 222 7.15 5.20 26.46
CA GLY A 222 7.48 4.57 25.18
C GLY A 222 6.66 5.11 24.00
N ASN A 223 5.35 5.29 24.19
CA ASN A 223 4.45 5.83 23.16
C ASN A 223 4.79 7.29 22.85
N LEU A 224 5.09 8.09 23.87
CA LEU A 224 5.50 9.49 23.70
C LEU A 224 6.85 9.62 22.98
N LEU A 225 7.80 8.72 23.24
CA LEU A 225 9.08 8.68 22.52
C LEU A 225 8.87 8.38 21.03
N ALA A 226 8.03 7.39 20.72
CA ALA A 226 7.76 7.01 19.34
C ALA A 226 7.00 8.12 18.58
N LEU A 227 6.02 8.77 19.21
CA LEU A 227 5.29 9.89 18.59
C LEU A 227 6.19 11.11 18.40
N ARG A 228 7.13 11.35 19.32
CA ARG A 228 8.15 12.39 19.18
C ARG A 228 9.09 12.11 18.02
N GLU A 229 9.56 10.87 17.88
CA GLU A 229 10.39 10.45 16.75
C GLU A 229 9.67 10.67 15.42
N LEU A 230 8.40 10.23 15.31
CA LEU A 230 7.59 10.41 14.10
C LEU A 230 7.39 11.89 13.77
N ALA A 231 7.12 12.74 14.76
CA ALA A 231 6.94 14.18 14.54
C ALA A 231 8.25 14.85 14.05
N LEU A 232 9.38 14.53 14.67
CA LEU A 232 10.68 15.08 14.26
C LEU A 232 11.09 14.58 12.87
N ARG A 233 10.86 13.30 12.58
CA ARG A 233 11.13 12.72 11.27
C ARG A 233 10.29 13.38 10.17
N ARG A 234 8.98 13.53 10.38
CA ARG A 234 8.09 14.18 9.40
C ARG A 234 8.48 15.63 9.13
N THR A 235 8.92 16.34 10.15
CA THR A 235 9.45 17.70 9.98
C THR A 235 10.76 17.70 9.19
N ALA A 236 11.67 16.75 9.45
CA ALA A 236 12.91 16.65 8.70
C ALA A 236 12.65 16.35 7.20
N ASP A 237 11.71 15.45 6.91
CA ASP A 237 11.33 15.11 5.52
C ASP A 237 10.79 16.34 4.76
N ARG A 238 10.00 17.20 5.43
CA ARG A 238 9.50 18.49 4.89
C ARG A 238 10.64 19.47 4.63
N VAL A 239 11.57 19.64 5.59
CA VAL A 239 12.73 20.55 5.42
C VAL A 239 13.60 20.11 4.24
N ASP A 240 13.75 18.81 4.01
CA ASP A 240 14.45 18.27 2.85
C ASP A 240 13.72 18.58 1.53
N GLU A 241 12.38 18.68 1.54
CA GLU A 241 11.56 19.08 0.39
C GLU A 241 11.62 20.58 0.12
N ASP A 242 11.48 21.42 1.14
CA ASP A 242 11.65 22.89 1.02
C ASP A 242 13.03 23.24 0.47
N MET A 243 14.07 22.53 0.92
CA MET A 243 15.44 22.74 0.43
C MET A 243 15.59 22.34 -1.05
N ARG A 244 14.85 21.32 -1.51
CA ARG A 244 14.80 20.91 -2.92
C ARG A 244 14.07 21.96 -3.78
N ASP A 245 12.94 22.48 -3.31
CA ASP A 245 12.16 23.48 -4.04
C ASP A 245 12.86 24.84 -4.12
N TYR A 246 13.44 25.31 -3.01
CA TYR A 246 14.28 26.52 -2.98
C TYR A 246 15.46 26.45 -3.98
N ARG A 247 16.06 25.27 -4.17
CA ARG A 247 17.13 25.05 -5.16
C ARG A 247 16.62 25.14 -6.60
N ARG A 248 15.46 24.53 -6.89
CA ARG A 248 14.85 24.58 -8.23
C ARG A 248 14.51 26.02 -8.61
N GLU A 249 13.98 26.80 -7.67
CA GLU A 249 13.57 28.19 -7.91
C GLU A 249 14.76 29.15 -8.06
N ARG A 250 15.87 28.93 -7.34
CA ARG A 250 17.06 29.82 -7.41
C ARG A 250 18.18 29.37 -8.33
N ALA A 251 18.04 28.23 -9.03
CA ALA A 251 19.06 27.68 -9.94
C ALA A 251 20.47 27.66 -9.31
N ILE A 252 20.56 27.20 -8.06
CA ILE A 252 21.83 27.11 -7.32
C ILE A 252 22.45 25.74 -7.63
N ASP A 253 23.57 25.74 -8.37
CA ASP A 253 24.26 24.53 -8.83
C ASP A 253 25.09 23.80 -7.73
N ASP A 254 25.39 24.45 -6.61
CA ASP A 254 26.25 23.88 -5.57
C ASP A 254 25.49 22.89 -4.66
N VAL A 255 25.99 21.65 -4.62
CA VAL A 255 25.48 20.56 -3.77
C VAL A 255 25.84 20.86 -2.31
N TRP A 256 24.87 21.29 -1.51
CA TRP A 256 25.01 21.24 -0.04
C TRP A 256 24.77 19.81 0.43
N PRO A 257 25.76 19.08 0.99
CA PRO A 257 25.58 17.70 1.42
C PRO A 257 25.24 17.69 2.91
N THR A 258 23.97 17.52 3.26
CA THR A 258 23.54 17.25 4.66
C THR A 258 23.65 15.76 5.02
N ARG A 259 23.81 14.86 4.03
CA ARG A 259 24.11 13.43 4.20
C ARG A 259 25.18 12.98 3.20
N GLU A 260 26.16 12.21 3.66
CA GLU A 260 27.15 11.59 2.78
C GLU A 260 26.46 10.51 1.93
N ARG A 261 26.62 10.58 0.60
CA ARG A 261 26.08 9.57 -0.32
C ARG A 261 27.15 9.10 -1.29
N LEU A 262 27.37 7.79 -1.30
CA LEU A 262 28.46 7.14 -2.04
C LEU A 262 27.94 6.60 -3.37
N LEU A 263 28.46 7.11 -4.49
CA LEU A 263 28.20 6.57 -5.82
C LEU A 263 29.36 5.68 -6.24
N VAL A 264 29.09 4.44 -6.66
CA VAL A 264 30.14 3.47 -7.06
C VAL A 264 30.03 3.17 -8.54
N GLY A 265 31.06 3.54 -9.31
CA GLY A 265 31.13 3.21 -10.73
C GLY A 265 31.71 1.81 -10.96
N VAL A 266 30.92 0.88 -11.50
CA VAL A 266 31.37 -0.47 -11.87
C VAL A 266 31.48 -0.64 -13.40
N GLY A 267 32.39 -1.51 -13.84
CA GLY A 267 32.75 -1.65 -15.25
C GLY A 267 32.76 -3.08 -15.76
N GLY A 268 32.43 -4.09 -14.94
CA GLY A 268 32.52 -5.51 -15.30
C GLY A 268 33.95 -6.01 -15.34
N ARG A 269 34.81 -5.47 -14.46
CA ARG A 269 36.24 -5.82 -14.39
C ARG A 269 36.50 -6.78 -13.23
N ALA A 270 37.58 -7.55 -13.34
CA ALA A 270 38.09 -8.37 -12.25
C ALA A 270 38.42 -7.48 -11.05
N GLY A 271 37.66 -7.62 -9.96
CA GLY A 271 37.77 -6.81 -8.74
C GLY A 271 36.56 -5.95 -8.40
N ASP A 272 35.59 -5.77 -9.31
CA ASP A 272 34.39 -4.95 -9.02
C ASP A 272 33.54 -5.54 -7.87
N ASP A 273 33.47 -6.87 -7.74
CA ASP A 273 32.81 -7.53 -6.61
C ASP A 273 33.47 -7.21 -5.26
N ALA A 274 34.80 -7.14 -5.24
CA ALA A 274 35.54 -6.83 -4.03
C ALA A 274 35.49 -5.33 -3.71
N LEU A 275 35.42 -4.47 -4.75
CA LEU A 275 35.10 -3.04 -4.60
C LEU A 275 33.73 -2.88 -3.91
N VAL A 276 32.68 -3.50 -4.44
CA VAL A 276 31.31 -3.41 -3.89
C VAL A 276 31.26 -3.87 -2.44
N ARG A 277 31.93 -4.99 -2.08
CA ARG A 277 32.00 -5.44 -0.68
C ARG A 277 32.76 -4.46 0.22
N GLN A 278 33.78 -3.79 -0.30
CA GLN A 278 34.54 -2.79 0.45
C GLN A 278 33.72 -1.51 0.65
N VAL A 279 33.00 -1.06 -0.37
CA VAL A 279 32.10 0.10 -0.25
C VAL A 279 30.92 -0.21 0.66
N ALA A 280 30.34 -1.41 0.61
CA ALA A 280 29.28 -1.82 1.56
C ALA A 280 29.71 -1.68 3.03
N ARG A 281 30.98 -2.01 3.33
CA ARG A 281 31.56 -1.81 4.67
C ARG A 281 31.80 -0.34 5.00
N LEU A 282 32.16 0.46 4.01
CA LEU A 282 32.36 1.90 4.17
C LEU A 282 31.03 2.61 4.41
N ALA A 283 30.03 2.34 3.56
CA ALA A 283 28.66 2.85 3.68
C ALA A 283 28.06 2.58 5.07
N ARG A 284 28.19 1.35 5.58
CA ARG A 284 27.71 1.03 6.95
C ARG A 284 28.46 1.76 8.06
N ARG A 285 29.74 2.08 7.88
CA ARG A 285 30.51 2.83 8.89
C ARG A 285 30.19 4.32 8.88
N LEU A 286 29.85 4.85 7.71
CA LEU A 286 29.48 6.24 7.52
C LEU A 286 27.97 6.47 7.68
N GLU A 287 27.19 5.40 7.90
CA GLU A 287 25.72 5.43 7.86
C GLU A 287 25.18 6.12 6.59
N ALA A 288 25.91 5.93 5.48
CA ALA A 288 25.69 6.62 4.22
C ALA A 288 24.88 5.77 3.25
N ASP A 289 23.97 6.43 2.53
CA ASP A 289 23.32 5.83 1.36
C ASP A 289 24.35 5.56 0.28
N TRP A 290 24.19 4.47 -0.46
CA TRP A 290 25.12 4.14 -1.53
C TRP A 290 24.43 3.51 -2.74
N VAL A 291 24.92 3.91 -3.91
CA VAL A 291 24.36 3.52 -5.21
C VAL A 291 25.47 2.91 -6.05
N VAL A 292 25.23 1.76 -6.65
CA VAL A 292 26.18 1.12 -7.58
C VAL A 292 25.66 1.27 -9.01
N VAL A 293 26.48 1.87 -9.86
CA VAL A 293 26.07 2.28 -11.21
C VAL A 293 26.97 1.69 -12.28
N TYR A 294 26.32 1.13 -13.30
CA TYR A 294 26.95 0.76 -14.55
C TYR A 294 26.53 1.72 -15.67
N VAL A 295 27.51 2.29 -16.37
CA VAL A 295 27.24 3.10 -17.56
C VAL A 295 27.28 2.22 -18.81
N ASP A 296 26.14 2.12 -19.48
CA ASP A 296 26.01 1.48 -20.79
C ASP A 296 26.38 2.47 -21.90
N ALA A 297 27.66 2.42 -22.30
CA ALA A 297 28.23 3.27 -23.33
C ALA A 297 28.41 2.51 -24.65
N PRO A 298 28.28 3.17 -25.83
CA PRO A 298 28.45 2.54 -27.15
C PRO A 298 29.80 1.82 -27.32
N GLU A 299 30.85 2.38 -26.73
CA GLU A 299 32.20 1.79 -26.72
C GLU A 299 32.29 0.48 -25.92
N ARG A 300 31.34 0.24 -24.99
CA ARG A 300 31.28 -0.95 -24.12
C ARG A 300 30.30 -2.01 -24.63
N GLN A 301 29.45 -1.70 -25.61
CA GLN A 301 28.46 -2.62 -26.19
C GLN A 301 29.09 -3.80 -26.97
N HIS A 302 30.35 -3.67 -27.42
CA HIS A 302 31.08 -4.74 -28.12
C HIS A 302 31.82 -5.71 -27.19
N ARG A 303 31.64 -5.60 -25.86
CA ARG A 303 32.35 -6.47 -24.92
C ARG A 303 31.86 -7.92 -24.99
N PRO A 304 32.74 -8.90 -24.67
CA PRO A 304 32.35 -10.30 -24.58
C PRO A 304 31.17 -10.49 -23.61
N ARG A 305 30.27 -11.43 -23.92
CA ARG A 305 29.12 -11.76 -23.06
C ARG A 305 29.50 -12.01 -21.59
N ALA A 306 30.68 -12.61 -21.35
CA ALA A 306 31.21 -12.84 -20.01
C ALA A 306 31.41 -11.55 -19.18
N ALA A 307 31.79 -10.43 -19.82
CA ALA A 307 31.95 -9.16 -19.14
C ALA A 307 30.60 -8.52 -18.78
N GLN A 308 29.57 -8.72 -19.61
CA GLN A 308 28.21 -8.27 -19.31
C GLN A 308 27.59 -9.10 -18.17
N GLU A 309 27.79 -10.42 -18.18
CA GLU A 309 27.39 -11.30 -17.08
C GLU A 309 28.08 -10.91 -15.77
N ALA A 310 29.37 -10.54 -15.80
CA ALA A 310 30.10 -10.05 -14.64
C ALA A 310 29.47 -8.78 -14.04
N VAL A 311 29.12 -7.78 -14.88
CA VAL A 311 28.43 -6.55 -14.41
C VAL A 311 27.13 -6.89 -13.69
N LEU A 312 26.29 -7.75 -14.29
CA LEU A 312 25.00 -8.11 -13.69
C LEU A 312 25.18 -8.84 -12.36
N ARG A 313 26.18 -9.73 -12.26
CA ARG A 313 26.53 -10.40 -11.00
C ARG A 313 26.97 -9.40 -9.94
N THR A 314 27.80 -8.42 -10.31
CA THR A 314 28.25 -7.36 -9.40
C THR A 314 27.09 -6.47 -8.94
N LEU A 315 26.16 -6.09 -9.84
CA LEU A 315 24.97 -5.32 -9.47
C LEU A 315 24.04 -6.15 -8.55
N ALA A 316 23.81 -7.43 -8.85
CA ALA A 316 23.03 -8.31 -7.97
C ALA A 316 23.69 -8.51 -6.60
N LEU A 317 25.03 -8.54 -6.54
CA LEU A 317 25.77 -8.53 -5.28
C LEU A 317 25.57 -7.23 -4.50
N ALA A 318 25.62 -6.08 -5.19
CA ALA A 318 25.39 -4.77 -4.58
C ALA A 318 23.98 -4.66 -3.97
N ALA A 319 22.95 -5.05 -4.73
CA ALA A 319 21.56 -5.06 -4.25
C ALA A 319 21.39 -5.92 -2.99
N ARG A 320 21.98 -7.13 -2.96
CA ARG A 320 21.96 -8.01 -1.76
C ARG A 320 22.68 -7.40 -0.55
N LEU A 321 23.62 -6.49 -0.77
CA LEU A 321 24.34 -5.80 0.30
C LEU A 321 23.67 -4.49 0.74
N GLY A 322 22.48 -4.18 0.20
CA GLY A 322 21.70 -3.00 0.53
C GLY A 322 22.05 -1.76 -0.29
N ALA A 323 22.68 -1.91 -1.46
CA ALA A 323 22.89 -0.78 -2.38
C ALA A 323 21.68 -0.59 -3.29
N GLU A 324 21.36 0.66 -3.62
CA GLU A 324 20.57 0.94 -4.81
C GLU A 324 21.42 0.64 -6.06
N THR A 325 20.82 0.11 -7.13
CA THR A 325 21.57 -0.23 -8.35
C THR A 325 20.93 0.41 -9.57
N ALA A 326 21.75 1.00 -10.44
CA ALA A 326 21.27 1.62 -11.66
C ALA A 326 22.14 1.27 -12.87
N THR A 327 21.51 1.17 -14.04
CA THR A 327 22.19 1.10 -15.33
C THR A 327 21.79 2.31 -16.14
N ILE A 328 22.75 3.21 -16.37
CA ILE A 328 22.49 4.48 -17.06
C ILE A 328 23.04 4.45 -18.48
N PRO A 329 22.29 4.92 -19.49
CA PRO A 329 22.81 5.10 -20.83
C PRO A 329 23.72 6.33 -20.87
N GLY A 330 24.87 6.24 -21.53
CA GLY A 330 25.76 7.40 -21.64
C GLY A 330 26.76 7.28 -22.78
N ALA A 331 26.85 8.30 -23.65
CA ALA A 331 27.84 8.30 -24.73
C ALA A 331 29.28 8.31 -24.20
N GLN A 332 29.51 9.03 -23.09
CA GLN A 332 30.78 9.10 -22.37
C GLN A 332 30.57 8.73 -20.90
N VAL A 333 31.46 7.88 -20.37
CA VAL A 333 31.30 7.30 -19.02
C VAL A 333 31.51 8.34 -17.92
N ALA A 334 32.52 9.21 -18.07
CA ALA A 334 32.82 10.25 -17.09
C ALA A 334 31.63 11.22 -16.93
N GLN A 335 31.13 11.73 -18.04
CA GLN A 335 29.98 12.65 -18.06
C GLN A 335 28.73 11.99 -17.44
N ALA A 336 28.38 10.78 -17.86
CA ALA A 336 27.21 10.09 -17.33
C ALA A 336 27.31 9.81 -15.82
N LEU A 337 28.51 9.51 -15.30
CA LEU A 337 28.69 9.34 -13.86
C LEU A 337 28.57 10.66 -13.09
N VAL A 338 29.06 11.77 -13.65
CA VAL A 338 28.94 13.10 -13.05
C VAL A 338 27.49 13.59 -13.06
N ASP A 339 26.80 13.47 -14.21
CA ASP A 339 25.39 13.85 -14.34
C ASP A 339 24.52 13.07 -13.35
N PHE A 340 24.77 11.76 -13.23
CA PHE A 340 24.05 10.91 -12.28
C PHE A 340 24.43 11.20 -10.82
N ALA A 341 25.70 11.55 -10.55
CA ALA A 341 26.12 11.99 -9.23
C ALA A 341 25.37 13.25 -8.80
N ARG A 342 25.20 14.21 -9.70
CA ARG A 342 24.42 15.45 -9.47
C ARG A 342 22.94 15.14 -9.28
N GLU A 343 22.35 14.34 -10.16
CA GLU A 343 20.93 13.94 -10.06
C GLU A 343 20.62 13.27 -8.71
N ARG A 344 21.54 12.44 -8.21
CA ARG A 344 21.36 11.70 -6.95
C ARG A 344 21.97 12.38 -5.72
N ASN A 345 22.50 13.61 -5.85
CA ASN A 345 23.21 14.34 -4.79
C ASN A 345 24.30 13.49 -4.10
N ALA A 346 25.10 12.75 -4.87
CA ALA A 346 26.20 11.98 -4.34
C ALA A 346 27.38 12.91 -4.03
N SER A 347 27.81 12.93 -2.76
CA SER A 347 28.98 13.71 -2.32
C SER A 347 30.30 13.06 -2.71
N HIS A 348 30.30 11.74 -2.89
CA HIS A 348 31.49 10.95 -3.15
C HIS A 348 31.31 9.96 -4.29
N LEU A 349 32.24 9.96 -5.25
CA LEU A 349 32.30 8.98 -6.32
C LEU A 349 33.45 7.98 -6.10
N VAL A 350 33.11 6.72 -5.85
CA VAL A 350 34.04 5.64 -5.58
C VAL A 350 34.34 4.84 -6.86
N LEU A 351 35.62 4.71 -7.19
CA LEU A 351 36.10 3.94 -8.34
C LEU A 351 37.20 2.97 -7.92
N ALA A 352 37.29 1.83 -8.60
CA ALA A 352 38.43 0.92 -8.43
C ALA A 352 39.70 1.52 -9.03
N ARG A 353 40.81 1.45 -8.29
CA ARG A 353 42.13 1.82 -8.79
C ARG A 353 42.59 0.82 -9.85
N VAL A 354 42.82 1.30 -11.07
CA VAL A 354 43.36 0.48 -12.16
C VAL A 354 44.88 0.49 -12.10
N HIS A 355 45.52 -0.69 -12.08
CA HIS A 355 46.96 -0.82 -12.30
C HIS A 355 47.23 -0.92 -13.80
N GLU A 356 47.70 0.17 -14.41
CA GLU A 356 48.23 0.18 -15.77
C GLU A 356 49.67 -0.37 -15.76
N PRO A 357 50.02 -1.41 -16.53
CA PRO A 357 51.38 -1.90 -16.60
C PRO A 357 52.30 -0.82 -17.23
N LEU A 358 53.41 -0.54 -16.55
CA LEU A 358 54.40 0.48 -16.90
C LEU A 358 55.06 0.24 -18.27
N SER A 359 54.43 0.68 -19.36
CA SER A 359 55.14 0.98 -20.62
C SER A 359 55.33 2.50 -20.73
N ARG A 360 56.49 2.95 -20.23
CA ARG A 360 56.84 4.36 -19.98
C ARG A 360 57.00 5.25 -21.23
N TRP A 361 56.76 4.74 -22.44
CA TRP A 361 57.11 5.44 -23.70
C TRP A 361 55.89 6.00 -24.48
N LEU A 362 54.65 5.72 -24.07
CA LEU A 362 53.43 6.18 -24.76
C LEU A 362 52.55 7.14 -23.91
N ARG A 363 53.15 8.08 -23.16
CA ARG A 363 52.42 9.09 -22.36
C ARG A 363 51.86 10.28 -23.17
N TRP A 364 51.31 10.03 -24.36
CA TRP A 364 50.59 11.03 -25.15
C TRP A 364 49.09 10.69 -25.30
N ARG A 365 48.52 9.82 -24.45
CA ARG A 365 47.13 9.37 -24.56
C ARG A 365 46.32 9.55 -23.28
N SER A 366 45.16 10.17 -23.50
CA SER A 366 43.91 10.27 -22.76
C SER A 366 43.96 10.32 -21.22
N PRO A 367 43.41 11.36 -20.58
CA PRO A 367 43.34 11.46 -19.12
C PRO A 367 42.60 10.26 -18.51
N SER A 368 42.99 9.87 -17.29
CA SER A 368 42.34 8.76 -16.56
C SER A 368 40.86 9.08 -16.27
N LEU A 369 40.02 8.06 -16.03
CA LEU A 369 38.59 8.29 -15.75
C LEU A 369 38.40 9.22 -14.54
N SER A 370 39.21 9.05 -13.48
CA SER A 370 39.23 9.93 -12.32
C SER A 370 39.66 11.35 -12.64
N GLU A 371 40.65 11.54 -13.53
CA GLU A 371 41.06 12.88 -13.99
C GLU A 371 39.98 13.56 -14.84
N GLN A 372 39.28 12.79 -15.68
CA GLN A 372 38.15 13.31 -16.46
C GLN A 372 37.01 13.76 -15.56
N ILE A 373 36.67 12.98 -14.52
CA ILE A 373 35.60 13.33 -13.58
C ILE A 373 36.00 14.55 -12.75
N ALA A 374 37.23 14.60 -12.22
CA ALA A 374 37.72 15.76 -11.48
C ALA A 374 37.79 17.04 -12.33
N ALA A 375 38.00 16.92 -13.65
CA ALA A 375 37.96 18.06 -14.57
C ALA A 375 36.53 18.51 -14.90
N LEU A 376 35.55 17.60 -14.87
CA LEU A 376 34.14 17.88 -15.14
C LEU A 376 33.41 18.46 -13.92
N ASP A 377 33.77 18.01 -12.72
CA ASP A 377 33.21 18.49 -11.46
C ASP A 377 34.28 18.56 -10.36
N PRO A 378 34.84 19.75 -10.10
CA PRO A 378 35.82 19.95 -9.03
C PRO A 378 35.25 19.78 -7.61
N GLY A 379 33.93 19.84 -7.44
CA GLY A 379 33.25 19.70 -6.14
C GLY A 379 32.91 18.26 -5.76
N LEU A 380 33.09 17.31 -6.68
CA LEU A 380 32.81 15.89 -6.45
C LEU A 380 34.06 15.16 -5.95
N ASP A 381 34.01 14.65 -4.72
CA ASP A 381 35.14 13.91 -4.14
C ASP A 381 35.28 12.51 -4.77
N VAL A 382 36.39 12.26 -5.46
CA VAL A 382 36.67 10.97 -6.11
C VAL A 382 37.53 10.07 -5.23
N LEU A 383 36.95 8.99 -4.71
CA LEU A 383 37.62 7.98 -3.86
C LEU A 383 38.12 6.80 -4.69
N LEU A 384 39.43 6.64 -4.78
CA LEU A 384 40.06 5.50 -5.47
C LEU A 384 40.44 4.38 -4.49
N LEU A 385 39.72 3.26 -4.55
CA LEU A 385 39.98 2.11 -3.69
C LEU A 385 40.90 1.10 -4.38
N SER A 386 41.96 0.69 -3.69
CA SER A 386 42.84 -0.40 -4.14
C SER A 386 42.24 -1.73 -3.74
N VAL A 387 41.84 -2.54 -4.73
CA VAL A 387 41.23 -3.84 -4.51
C VAL A 387 42.26 -4.94 -4.75
N LYS A 388 42.41 -5.88 -3.81
CA LYS A 388 43.28 -7.04 -3.97
C LYS A 388 42.71 -7.94 -5.07
N GLN A 389 43.35 -7.95 -6.24
CA GLN A 389 42.96 -8.85 -7.32
C GLN A 389 43.19 -10.29 -6.87
N SER A 390 42.14 -11.11 -6.90
CA SER A 390 42.28 -12.56 -6.78
C SER A 390 42.98 -13.06 -8.05
N ASN A 391 44.20 -13.58 -7.91
CA ASN A 391 44.98 -14.15 -9.03
C ASN A 391 44.23 -15.29 -9.76
N ASN A 392 43.17 -15.85 -9.18
CA ASN A 392 42.45 -17.02 -9.70
C ASN A 392 41.47 -16.75 -10.85
N GLU A 393 41.17 -15.50 -11.21
CA GLU A 393 40.26 -15.19 -12.33
C GLU A 393 40.97 -14.66 -13.59
N SER A 394 42.30 -14.80 -13.66
CA SER A 394 43.10 -14.49 -14.86
C SER A 394 42.88 -15.48 -16.03
N ALA A 395 41.92 -16.41 -15.89
CA ALA A 395 41.65 -17.48 -16.86
C ALA A 395 40.46 -17.20 -17.81
N LEU A 396 39.88 -16.00 -17.82
CA LEU A 396 39.02 -15.59 -18.94
C LEU A 396 39.88 -15.23 -20.15
N ARG A 397 40.49 -16.26 -20.77
CA ARG A 397 40.94 -16.16 -22.15
C ARG A 397 39.75 -15.68 -22.99
N LEU A 398 39.88 -14.49 -23.58
CA LEU A 398 38.97 -14.01 -24.62
C LEU A 398 38.76 -15.16 -25.62
N PRO A 399 37.55 -15.73 -25.77
CA PRO A 399 37.33 -16.70 -26.82
C PRO A 399 37.57 -15.98 -28.14
N ALA A 400 38.45 -16.56 -28.96
CA ALA A 400 38.75 -16.09 -30.30
C ALA A 400 37.43 -15.76 -31.02
N ALA A 401 37.38 -14.55 -31.59
CA ALA A 401 36.23 -14.07 -32.34
C ALA A 401 35.79 -15.16 -33.32
N ARG A 402 34.57 -15.68 -33.13
CA ARG A 402 33.91 -16.60 -34.06
C ARG A 402 34.07 -16.02 -35.47
N GLU A 403 34.72 -16.78 -36.35
CA GLU A 403 34.88 -16.44 -37.76
C GLU A 403 33.50 -16.14 -38.35
N GLN A 404 33.21 -14.86 -38.57
CA GLN A 404 32.05 -14.46 -39.36
C GLN A 404 32.40 -14.78 -40.81
N THR A 405 31.61 -15.65 -41.43
CA THR A 405 31.74 -15.97 -42.85
C THR A 405 31.62 -14.68 -43.67
N ILE A 406 32.67 -14.38 -44.44
CA ILE A 406 32.73 -13.16 -45.26
C ILE A 406 31.60 -13.25 -46.30
N PRO A 407 30.69 -12.25 -46.39
CA PRO A 407 29.57 -12.28 -47.32
C PRO A 407 30.06 -11.99 -48.75
N TRP A 408 30.61 -13.00 -49.42
CA TRP A 408 31.24 -12.92 -50.75
C TRP A 408 30.32 -12.35 -51.84
N LYS A 409 29.00 -12.57 -51.73
CA LYS A 409 28.00 -12.03 -52.67
C LYS A 409 28.04 -10.49 -52.76
N GLY A 410 28.33 -9.81 -51.65
CA GLY A 410 28.47 -8.35 -51.63
C GLY A 410 29.71 -7.87 -52.39
N TYR A 411 30.83 -8.57 -52.24
CA TYR A 411 32.08 -8.21 -52.93
C TYR A 411 32.00 -8.43 -54.44
N VAL A 412 31.34 -9.51 -54.88
CA VAL A 412 31.10 -9.77 -56.31
C VAL A 412 30.21 -8.70 -56.93
N GLY A 413 29.09 -8.36 -56.27
CA GLY A 413 28.16 -7.33 -56.76
C GLY A 413 28.82 -5.95 -56.90
N VAL A 414 29.63 -5.57 -55.91
CA VAL A 414 30.40 -4.31 -55.94
C VAL A 414 31.42 -4.31 -57.08
N THR A 415 32.10 -5.42 -57.30
CA THR A 415 33.12 -5.53 -58.35
C THR A 415 32.50 -5.34 -59.74
N LEU A 416 31.35 -5.96 -60.00
CA LEU A 416 30.60 -5.77 -61.24
C LEU A 416 30.10 -4.33 -61.41
N ALA A 417 29.63 -3.70 -60.34
CA ALA A 417 29.17 -2.30 -60.38
C ALA A 417 30.30 -1.32 -60.72
N CYS A 418 31.51 -1.53 -60.19
CA CYS A 418 32.67 -0.68 -60.50
C CYS A 418 33.15 -0.87 -61.96
N LEU A 419 33.12 -2.10 -62.48
CA LEU A 419 33.44 -2.37 -63.89
C LEU A 419 32.41 -1.74 -64.83
N ALA A 420 31.12 -1.85 -64.53
CA ALA A 420 30.06 -1.20 -65.29
C ALA A 420 30.21 0.32 -65.27
N ALA A 421 30.52 0.91 -64.11
CA ALA A 421 30.79 2.34 -64.01
C ALA A 421 32.02 2.78 -64.81
N THR A 422 33.05 1.93 -64.91
CA THR A 422 34.23 2.18 -65.75
C THR A 422 33.86 2.22 -67.24
N ALA A 423 33.03 1.28 -67.71
CA ALA A 423 32.55 1.28 -69.09
C ALA A 423 31.67 2.51 -69.42
N VAL A 424 30.79 2.90 -68.49
CA VAL A 424 29.95 4.09 -68.63
C VAL A 424 30.79 5.38 -68.58
N ALA A 425 31.81 5.42 -67.72
CA ALA A 425 32.76 6.52 -67.62
C ALA A 425 33.51 6.77 -68.94
N GLU A 426 33.94 5.71 -69.62
CA GLU A 426 34.60 5.81 -70.93
C GLU A 426 33.70 6.45 -72.01
N LEU A 427 32.40 6.19 -71.96
CA LEU A 427 31.42 6.83 -72.85
C LEU A 427 31.20 8.31 -72.48
N LEU A 428 31.10 8.60 -71.18
CA LEU A 428 30.86 9.96 -70.67
C LEU A 428 32.03 10.91 -70.92
N LEU A 429 33.27 10.42 -70.91
CA LEU A 429 34.47 11.22 -71.21
C LEU A 429 34.50 11.77 -72.64
N ARG A 430 33.65 11.27 -73.54
CA ARG A 430 33.49 11.85 -74.89
C ARG A 430 32.78 13.20 -74.86
N VAL A 431 32.09 13.52 -73.76
CA VAL A 431 31.23 14.69 -73.62
C VAL A 431 31.60 15.53 -72.39
N PHE A 432 32.09 14.90 -71.32
CA PHE A 432 32.39 15.56 -70.04
C PHE A 432 33.88 15.49 -69.67
N ASP A 433 34.31 16.48 -68.89
CA ASP A 433 35.67 16.55 -68.33
C ASP A 433 35.95 15.39 -67.34
N PRO A 434 37.18 14.82 -67.32
CA PRO A 434 37.61 13.82 -66.34
C PRO A 434 37.26 14.12 -64.88
N ALA A 435 37.25 15.39 -64.47
CA ALA A 435 36.89 15.77 -63.11
C ALA A 435 35.45 15.39 -62.73
N ASN A 436 34.51 15.43 -63.69
CA ASN A 436 33.10 15.11 -63.44
C ASN A 436 32.84 13.60 -63.37
N VAL A 437 33.71 12.80 -64.01
CA VAL A 437 33.56 11.34 -64.08
C VAL A 437 33.89 10.66 -62.76
N VAL A 438 34.74 11.29 -61.92
CA VAL A 438 35.02 10.86 -60.53
C VAL A 438 33.73 10.74 -59.71
N MET A 439 32.74 11.62 -59.94
CA MET A 439 31.47 11.61 -59.21
C MET A 439 30.67 10.31 -59.43
N LEU A 440 30.79 9.68 -60.62
CA LEU A 440 30.15 8.40 -60.91
C LEU A 440 30.72 7.28 -60.02
N PHE A 441 32.04 7.25 -59.85
CA PHE A 441 32.71 6.30 -58.96
C PHE A 441 32.34 6.53 -57.50
N LEU A 442 32.28 7.80 -57.07
CA LEU A 442 31.83 8.15 -55.73
C LEU A 442 30.38 7.68 -55.47
N LEU A 443 29.49 7.84 -56.45
CA LEU A 443 28.11 7.34 -56.37
C LEU A 443 28.05 5.81 -56.19
N VAL A 444 28.86 5.06 -56.96
CA VAL A 444 28.94 3.59 -56.82
C VAL A 444 29.43 3.19 -55.45
N VAL A 445 30.44 3.89 -54.91
CA VAL A 445 30.98 3.64 -53.57
C VAL A 445 29.92 3.88 -52.49
N VAL A 446 29.18 4.99 -52.58
CA VAL A 446 28.10 5.32 -51.62
C VAL A 446 26.97 4.29 -51.69
N LEU A 447 26.47 3.98 -52.89
CA LEU A 447 25.40 2.97 -53.08
C LEU A 447 25.83 1.60 -52.57
N SER A 448 27.09 1.22 -52.81
CA SER A 448 27.67 -0.04 -52.35
C SER A 448 27.75 -0.12 -50.84
N ALA A 449 28.20 0.96 -50.19
CA ALA A 449 28.27 1.08 -48.73
C ALA A 449 26.87 0.99 -48.10
N VAL A 450 25.86 1.66 -48.68
CA VAL A 450 24.47 1.65 -48.18
C VAL A 450 23.82 0.28 -48.37
N ARG A 451 24.06 -0.40 -49.50
CA ARG A 451 23.41 -1.67 -49.84
C ARG A 451 24.06 -2.86 -49.12
N TRP A 452 25.38 -2.97 -49.13
CA TRP A 452 26.11 -4.16 -48.63
C TRP A 452 26.97 -3.91 -47.38
N GLY A 453 27.04 -2.68 -46.87
CA GLY A 453 27.71 -2.32 -45.62
C GLY A 453 29.21 -1.99 -45.78
N ARG A 454 29.90 -1.83 -44.65
CA ARG A 454 31.27 -1.26 -44.59
C ARG A 454 32.33 -2.01 -45.41
N GLY A 455 32.31 -3.34 -45.40
CA GLY A 455 33.35 -4.16 -46.05
C GLY A 455 33.31 -4.04 -47.57
N PRO A 456 32.17 -4.38 -48.21
CA PRO A 456 31.97 -4.17 -49.63
C PRO A 456 32.08 -2.69 -50.06
N GLY A 457 31.67 -1.72 -49.24
CA GLY A 457 31.86 -0.30 -49.53
C GLY A 457 33.33 0.15 -49.56
N ALA A 458 34.14 -0.34 -48.62
CA ALA A 458 35.59 -0.10 -48.62
C ALA A 458 36.28 -0.78 -49.82
N TRP A 459 35.83 -1.99 -50.18
CA TRP A 459 36.27 -2.68 -51.39
C TRP A 459 35.89 -1.91 -52.66
N ALA A 460 34.68 -1.33 -52.71
CA ALA A 460 34.24 -0.49 -53.82
C ALA A 460 35.15 0.73 -53.98
N ALA A 461 35.52 1.38 -52.88
CA ALA A 461 36.39 2.55 -52.90
C ALA A 461 37.79 2.21 -53.41
N LEU A 462 38.39 1.13 -52.90
CA LEU A 462 39.70 0.66 -53.34
C LEU A 462 39.68 0.31 -54.84
N LEU A 463 38.70 -0.48 -55.27
CA LEU A 463 38.56 -0.91 -56.66
C LEU A 463 38.28 0.26 -57.59
N SER A 464 37.45 1.23 -57.16
CA SER A 464 37.14 2.44 -57.92
C SER A 464 38.37 3.33 -58.10
N VAL A 465 39.20 3.49 -57.07
CA VAL A 465 40.47 4.22 -57.15
C VAL A 465 41.43 3.54 -58.13
N LEU A 466 41.59 2.22 -58.03
CA LEU A 466 42.48 1.46 -58.92
C LEU A 466 42.03 1.50 -60.38
N LEU A 467 40.73 1.33 -60.65
CA LEU A 467 40.17 1.41 -62.00
C LEU A 467 40.25 2.83 -62.55
N PHE A 468 40.02 3.84 -61.71
CA PHE A 468 40.12 5.23 -62.13
C PHE A 468 41.55 5.63 -62.49
N ASP A 469 42.52 5.27 -61.66
CA ASP A 469 43.94 5.53 -61.87
C ASP A 469 44.43 4.88 -63.17
N PHE A 470 44.14 3.59 -63.34
CA PHE A 470 44.63 2.83 -64.49
C PHE A 470 44.05 3.30 -65.84
N TYR A 471 42.75 3.62 -65.92
CA TYR A 471 42.09 3.92 -67.19
C TYR A 471 42.03 5.42 -67.53
N PHE A 472 41.98 6.31 -66.53
CA PHE A 472 41.64 7.72 -66.76
C PHE A 472 42.73 8.72 -66.38
N VAL A 473 43.72 8.36 -65.55
CA VAL A 473 44.83 9.25 -65.17
C VAL A 473 45.98 9.15 -66.20
N PRO A 474 46.51 10.27 -66.74
CA PRO A 474 47.67 10.23 -67.63
C PRO A 474 48.99 9.94 -66.88
N PRO A 475 49.88 9.07 -67.38
CA PRO A 475 49.77 8.26 -68.59
C PRO A 475 48.81 7.06 -68.43
N ARG A 476 47.84 6.94 -69.35
CA ARG A 476 46.81 5.89 -69.31
C ARG A 476 47.42 4.49 -69.43
N ASN A 477 46.77 3.50 -68.82
CA ASN A 477 47.22 2.11 -68.68
C ASN A 477 48.49 1.95 -67.83
N SER A 478 48.70 2.86 -66.88
CA SER A 478 49.82 2.83 -65.94
C SER A 478 49.36 3.35 -64.57
N PHE A 479 49.99 2.88 -63.48
CA PHE A 479 49.76 3.37 -62.11
C PHE A 479 50.73 4.51 -61.74
N SER A 480 51.18 5.26 -62.75
CA SER A 480 52.20 6.31 -62.62
C SER A 480 51.55 7.64 -62.24
N VAL A 481 51.34 7.88 -60.94
CA VAL A 481 50.74 9.13 -60.44
C VAL A 481 51.80 10.24 -60.38
N ASN A 482 51.82 11.13 -61.39
CA ASN A 482 52.73 12.29 -61.43
C ASN A 482 52.11 13.60 -60.91
N ASP A 483 50.79 13.64 -60.71
CA ASP A 483 50.07 14.84 -60.29
C ASP A 483 49.45 14.69 -58.90
N THR A 484 49.82 15.61 -57.99
CA THR A 484 49.32 15.69 -56.61
C THR A 484 47.80 15.89 -56.51
N GLN A 485 47.15 16.40 -57.56
CA GLN A 485 45.69 16.62 -57.58
C GLN A 485 44.88 15.31 -57.44
N TYR A 486 45.39 14.19 -57.97
CA TYR A 486 44.70 12.89 -57.89
C TYR A 486 44.85 12.24 -56.50
N LEU A 487 45.96 12.47 -55.80
CA LEU A 487 46.15 12.01 -54.41
C LEU A 487 45.10 12.61 -53.46
N PHE A 488 44.73 13.89 -53.68
CA PHE A 488 43.65 14.54 -52.94
C PHE A 488 42.29 13.89 -53.23
N THR A 489 41.99 13.63 -54.51
CA THR A 489 40.75 12.97 -54.94
C THR A 489 40.58 11.57 -54.34
N PHE A 490 41.65 10.75 -54.33
CA PHE A 490 41.63 9.43 -53.73
C PHE A 490 41.42 9.48 -52.21
N SER A 491 42.06 10.44 -51.54
CA SER A 491 41.89 10.67 -50.10
C SER A 491 40.45 11.08 -49.77
N LEU A 492 39.85 11.95 -50.59
CA LEU A 492 38.46 12.39 -50.44
C LEU A 492 37.48 11.23 -50.67
N MET A 493 37.66 10.44 -51.74
CA MET A 493 36.83 9.26 -52.01
C MET A 493 36.89 8.22 -50.88
N LEU A 494 38.09 7.95 -50.35
CA LEU A 494 38.27 7.06 -49.21
C LEU A 494 37.60 7.61 -47.95
N GLY A 495 37.72 8.91 -47.70
CA GLY A 495 37.04 9.60 -46.59
C GLY A 495 35.52 9.49 -46.68
N VAL A 496 34.93 9.76 -47.84
CA VAL A 496 33.48 9.62 -48.08
C VAL A 496 33.02 8.16 -47.88
N ALA A 497 33.80 7.19 -48.39
CA ALA A 497 33.50 5.77 -48.21
C ALA A 497 33.46 5.35 -46.73
N LEU A 498 34.43 5.81 -45.94
CA LEU A 498 34.52 5.53 -44.50
C LEU A 498 33.36 6.17 -43.73
N VAL A 499 33.04 7.44 -44.00
CA VAL A 499 31.93 8.15 -43.37
C VAL A 499 30.59 7.49 -43.70
N CYS A 500 30.31 7.21 -44.98
CA CYS A 500 29.09 6.51 -45.39
C CYS A 500 29.01 5.09 -44.80
N GLY A 501 30.15 4.38 -44.71
CA GLY A 501 30.23 3.08 -44.07
C GLY A 501 29.89 3.11 -42.58
N GLN A 502 30.39 4.12 -41.86
CA GLN A 502 30.13 4.31 -40.43
C GLN A 502 28.67 4.72 -40.17
N LEU A 503 28.13 5.66 -40.94
CA LEU A 503 26.72 6.07 -40.84
C LEU A 503 25.77 4.91 -41.12
N THR A 504 26.03 4.12 -42.17
CA THR A 504 25.20 2.95 -42.51
C THR A 504 25.26 1.87 -41.42
N ALA A 505 26.44 1.62 -40.84
CA ALA A 505 26.60 0.67 -39.75
C ALA A 505 25.84 1.12 -38.50
N ARG A 506 25.90 2.42 -38.18
CA ARG A 506 25.16 3.03 -37.07
C ARG A 506 23.65 2.94 -37.27
N LEU A 507 23.13 3.38 -38.41
CA LEU A 507 21.70 3.31 -38.72
C LEU A 507 21.14 1.88 -38.68
N ARG A 508 21.88 0.90 -39.20
CA ARG A 508 21.47 -0.51 -39.14
C ARG A 508 21.49 -1.07 -37.71
N HIS A 509 22.42 -0.62 -36.88
CA HIS A 509 22.48 -1.03 -35.48
C HIS A 509 21.30 -0.43 -34.71
N GLU A 510 21.05 0.88 -34.85
CA GLU A 510 19.92 1.58 -34.27
C GLU A 510 18.58 0.96 -34.70
N ALA A 511 18.41 0.65 -36.00
CA ALA A 511 17.20 -0.01 -36.51
C ALA A 511 16.97 -1.43 -35.93
N ARG A 512 18.04 -2.22 -35.76
CA ARG A 512 17.92 -3.56 -35.15
C ARG A 512 17.53 -3.50 -33.68
N VAL A 513 18.14 -2.59 -32.93
CA VAL A 513 17.83 -2.37 -31.51
C VAL A 513 16.38 -1.87 -31.35
N ALA A 514 15.95 -0.94 -32.22
CA ALA A 514 14.57 -0.44 -32.24
C ALA A 514 13.55 -1.55 -32.54
N ALA A 515 13.80 -2.38 -33.56
CA ALA A 515 12.90 -3.48 -33.92
C ALA A 515 12.79 -4.55 -32.82
N GLU A 516 13.88 -4.82 -32.09
CA GLU A 516 13.84 -5.74 -30.96
C GLU A 516 13.03 -5.18 -29.79
N ARG A 517 13.20 -3.87 -29.50
CA ARG A 517 12.40 -3.16 -28.47
C ARG A 517 10.91 -3.18 -28.81
N GLU A 518 10.56 -2.89 -30.06
CA GLU A 518 9.17 -2.91 -30.54
C GLU A 518 8.54 -4.29 -30.40
N ARG A 519 9.27 -5.37 -30.75
CA ARG A 519 8.77 -6.74 -30.60
C ARG A 519 8.42 -7.09 -29.15
N ARG A 520 9.29 -6.69 -28.20
CA ARG A 520 9.09 -6.94 -26.76
C ARG A 520 7.94 -6.14 -26.18
N ALA A 521 7.89 -4.84 -26.48
CA ALA A 521 6.79 -3.98 -26.06
C ALA A 521 5.45 -4.48 -26.63
N GLY A 522 5.42 -4.89 -27.90
CA GLY A 522 4.25 -5.46 -28.55
C GLY A 522 3.80 -6.79 -27.94
N ALA A 523 4.73 -7.66 -27.52
CA ALA A 523 4.40 -8.92 -26.85
C ALA A 523 3.76 -8.68 -25.47
N LEU A 524 4.37 -7.80 -24.66
CA LEU A 524 3.85 -7.45 -23.33
C LEU A 524 2.49 -6.75 -23.42
N ALA A 525 2.33 -5.80 -24.35
CA ALA A 525 1.07 -5.08 -24.55
C ALA A 525 -0.06 -6.00 -25.02
N ARG A 526 0.23 -7.00 -25.88
CA ARG A 526 -0.76 -8.02 -26.25
C ARG A 526 -1.17 -8.87 -25.05
N LEU A 527 -0.20 -9.38 -24.28
CA LEU A 527 -0.48 -10.17 -23.08
C LEU A 527 -1.35 -9.39 -22.09
N ALA A 528 -0.99 -8.14 -21.78
CA ALA A 528 -1.75 -7.30 -20.85
C ALA A 528 -3.19 -7.05 -21.34
N ARG A 529 -3.39 -6.83 -22.65
CA ARG A 529 -4.71 -6.64 -23.26
C ARG A 529 -5.57 -7.91 -23.16
N ASP A 530 -5.01 -9.06 -23.51
CA ASP A 530 -5.73 -10.33 -23.50
C ASP A 530 -6.09 -10.74 -22.07
N LEU A 531 -5.16 -10.55 -21.12
CA LEU A 531 -5.40 -10.78 -19.69
C LEU A 531 -6.44 -9.81 -19.10
N SER A 532 -6.52 -8.57 -19.59
CA SER A 532 -7.54 -7.60 -19.13
C SER A 532 -8.96 -8.04 -19.46
N GLY A 533 -9.17 -8.76 -20.57
CA GLY A 533 -10.48 -9.31 -20.95
C GLY A 533 -10.84 -10.64 -20.28
N ALA A 534 -9.93 -11.26 -19.53
CA ALA A 534 -10.16 -12.55 -18.89
C ALA A 534 -10.99 -12.39 -17.60
N LEU A 535 -12.08 -13.17 -17.52
CA LEU A 535 -13.03 -13.19 -16.40
C LEU A 535 -12.91 -14.44 -15.54
N THR A 536 -12.25 -15.49 -16.02
CA THR A 536 -12.08 -16.76 -15.29
C THR A 536 -10.62 -17.17 -15.19
N GLN A 537 -10.28 -17.93 -14.14
CA GLN A 537 -8.92 -18.43 -13.90
C GLN A 537 -8.43 -19.31 -15.07
N GLU A 538 -9.35 -20.05 -15.70
CA GLU A 538 -9.06 -20.91 -16.86
C GLU A 538 -8.71 -20.09 -18.12
N GLN A 539 -9.36 -18.94 -18.33
CA GLN A 539 -9.01 -18.02 -19.42
C GLN A 539 -7.62 -17.41 -19.20
N VAL A 540 -7.33 -16.94 -17.98
CA VAL A 540 -6.02 -16.39 -17.60
C VAL A 540 -4.91 -17.43 -17.83
N THR A 541 -5.13 -18.66 -17.37
CA THR A 541 -4.21 -19.79 -17.55
C THR A 541 -3.91 -20.02 -19.03
N ARG A 542 -4.94 -20.16 -19.86
CA ARG A 542 -4.79 -20.45 -21.30
C ARG A 542 -4.04 -19.34 -22.03
N ILE A 543 -4.37 -18.07 -21.76
CA ILE A 543 -3.69 -16.90 -22.34
C ILE A 543 -2.22 -16.88 -21.92
N ALA A 544 -1.93 -17.13 -20.65
CA ALA A 544 -0.57 -17.20 -20.12
C ALA A 544 0.24 -18.29 -20.81
N LEU A 545 -0.27 -19.52 -20.88
CA LEU A 545 0.45 -20.66 -21.47
C LEU A 545 0.70 -20.46 -22.97
N THR A 546 -0.32 -20.05 -23.74
CA THR A 546 -0.16 -19.83 -25.20
C THR A 546 0.83 -18.70 -25.49
N THR A 547 0.77 -17.61 -24.73
CA THR A 547 1.67 -16.45 -24.94
C THR A 547 3.10 -16.78 -24.54
N MET A 548 3.29 -17.40 -23.36
CA MET A 548 4.63 -17.72 -22.85
C MET A 548 5.32 -18.78 -23.72
N SER A 549 4.58 -19.76 -24.24
CA SER A 549 5.13 -20.73 -25.18
C SER A 549 5.61 -20.06 -26.47
N GLY A 550 4.83 -19.13 -27.03
CA GLY A 550 5.19 -18.40 -28.25
C GLY A 550 6.36 -17.41 -28.10
N VAL A 551 6.42 -16.69 -26.97
CA VAL A 551 7.48 -15.68 -26.73
C VAL A 551 8.82 -16.34 -26.42
N PHE A 552 8.83 -17.39 -25.60
CA PHE A 552 10.07 -18.00 -25.12
C PHE A 552 10.47 -19.29 -25.84
N ASP A 553 9.66 -19.78 -26.79
CA ASP A 553 9.84 -21.07 -27.48
C ASP A 553 10.11 -22.20 -26.47
N ALA A 554 9.14 -22.35 -25.56
CA ALA A 554 9.23 -23.20 -24.38
C ALA A 554 7.97 -24.06 -24.22
N GLN A 555 8.13 -25.24 -23.63
CA GLN A 555 7.00 -25.97 -23.04
C GLN A 555 6.65 -25.27 -21.73
N THR A 556 5.37 -24.96 -21.54
CA THR A 556 4.92 -24.13 -20.44
C THR A 556 3.88 -24.86 -19.61
N GLY A 557 3.96 -24.71 -18.30
CA GLY A 557 2.94 -25.14 -17.37
C GLY A 557 2.61 -24.06 -16.35
N LEU A 558 1.45 -24.18 -15.72
CA LEU A 558 1.03 -23.28 -14.67
C LEU A 558 0.51 -24.09 -13.49
N LEU A 559 1.07 -23.84 -12.31
CA LEU A 559 0.58 -24.38 -11.04
C LEU A 559 -0.22 -23.29 -10.34
N VAL A 560 -1.47 -23.58 -9.99
CA VAL A 560 -2.37 -22.61 -9.31
C VAL A 560 -2.90 -23.26 -8.04
N PRO A 561 -2.97 -22.55 -6.90
CA PRO A 561 -3.53 -23.09 -5.67
C PRO A 561 -5.04 -23.36 -5.81
N ASP A 562 -5.51 -24.45 -5.21
CA ASP A 562 -6.94 -24.73 -5.03
C ASP A 562 -7.50 -24.01 -3.78
N ALA A 563 -8.75 -24.32 -3.42
CA ALA A 563 -9.41 -23.75 -2.23
C ALA A 563 -8.72 -24.12 -0.91
N ASP A 564 -7.99 -25.23 -0.86
CA ASP A 564 -7.23 -25.72 0.30
C ASP A 564 -5.74 -25.29 0.22
N GLU A 565 -5.43 -24.32 -0.66
CA GLU A 565 -4.10 -23.80 -0.96
C GLU A 565 -3.09 -24.84 -1.48
N GLN A 566 -3.57 -25.99 -1.96
CA GLN A 566 -2.73 -26.99 -2.59
C GLN A 566 -2.51 -26.64 -4.06
N LEU A 567 -1.24 -26.62 -4.48
CA LEU A 567 -0.89 -26.35 -5.88
C LEU A 567 -1.33 -27.51 -6.79
N GLN A 568 -2.22 -27.20 -7.72
CA GLN A 568 -2.67 -28.11 -8.75
C GLN A 568 -2.17 -27.68 -10.12
N LEU A 569 -1.99 -28.66 -11.01
CA LEU A 569 -1.60 -28.40 -12.39
C LEU A 569 -2.80 -27.87 -13.17
N ALA A 570 -2.65 -26.67 -13.75
CA ALA A 570 -3.70 -26.06 -14.54
C ALA A 570 -3.82 -26.74 -15.92
N GLN A 571 -5.05 -26.79 -16.46
CA GLN A 571 -5.32 -27.43 -17.75
C GLN A 571 -4.52 -26.78 -18.89
N GLY A 572 -3.99 -27.60 -19.80
CA GLY A 572 -3.17 -27.17 -20.93
C GLY A 572 -1.68 -27.02 -20.62
N SER A 573 -1.23 -27.35 -19.41
CA SER A 573 0.19 -27.38 -19.04
C SER A 573 0.93 -28.52 -19.75
N GLU A 574 2.13 -28.23 -20.26
CA GLU A 574 3.00 -29.18 -20.97
C GLU A 574 4.38 -29.30 -20.31
N GLY A 575 4.96 -30.51 -20.30
CA GLY A 575 6.31 -30.80 -19.82
C GLY A 575 6.38 -31.55 -18.47
N PRO A 576 7.58 -31.97 -18.03
CA PRO A 576 7.80 -32.64 -16.75
C PRO A 576 7.78 -31.61 -15.61
N ILE A 577 6.60 -31.42 -15.02
CA ILE A 577 6.35 -30.44 -13.97
C ILE A 577 6.34 -31.14 -12.61
N ASP A 578 7.20 -30.66 -11.71
CA ASP A 578 7.33 -31.13 -10.34
C ASP A 578 6.62 -30.13 -9.40
N THR A 579 5.52 -30.59 -8.81
CA THR A 579 4.71 -29.78 -7.90
C THR A 579 5.44 -29.43 -6.61
N SER A 580 6.42 -30.23 -6.19
CA SER A 580 7.21 -29.97 -4.98
C SER A 580 8.16 -28.78 -5.14
N VAL A 581 8.80 -28.66 -6.32
CA VAL A 581 9.63 -27.51 -6.69
C VAL A 581 8.76 -26.27 -6.86
N GLY A 582 7.58 -26.43 -7.46
CA GLY A 582 6.57 -25.36 -7.53
C GLY A 582 6.15 -24.85 -6.15
N ARG A 583 5.82 -25.76 -5.22
CA ARG A 583 5.46 -25.39 -3.84
C ARG A 583 6.58 -24.61 -3.15
N TRP A 584 7.80 -25.11 -3.22
CA TRP A 584 8.96 -24.42 -2.64
C TRP A 584 9.12 -23.00 -3.22
N SER A 585 9.01 -22.85 -4.55
CA SER A 585 9.10 -21.57 -5.24
C SER A 585 8.00 -20.59 -4.81
N MET A 586 6.78 -21.07 -4.62
CA MET A 586 5.64 -20.27 -4.16
C MET A 586 5.81 -19.78 -2.72
N GLU A 587 6.19 -20.69 -1.81
CA GLU A 587 6.38 -20.38 -0.38
C GLU A 587 7.52 -19.38 -0.14
N HIS A 588 8.61 -19.48 -0.90
CA HIS A 588 9.79 -18.63 -0.71
C HIS A 588 9.79 -17.38 -1.60
N GLY A 589 8.83 -17.26 -2.54
CA GLY A 589 8.76 -16.15 -3.50
C GLY A 589 10.01 -16.04 -4.39
N GLN A 590 10.71 -17.15 -4.62
CA GLN A 590 11.97 -17.19 -5.39
C GLN A 590 11.86 -18.12 -6.59
N MET A 591 12.52 -17.76 -7.69
CA MET A 591 12.67 -18.66 -8.83
C MET A 591 13.45 -19.91 -8.43
N ALA A 592 13.13 -21.05 -9.04
CA ALA A 592 13.80 -22.32 -8.79
C ALA A 592 13.99 -23.12 -10.08
N GLY A 593 14.85 -24.14 -10.04
CA GLY A 593 15.07 -25.04 -11.17
C GLY A 593 16.15 -24.56 -12.15
N TYR A 594 16.01 -24.95 -13.42
CA TYR A 594 17.09 -24.83 -14.39
C TYR A 594 17.59 -23.38 -14.57
N GLY A 595 18.88 -23.16 -14.34
CA GLY A 595 19.51 -21.84 -14.51
C GLY A 595 19.42 -20.91 -13.30
N THR A 596 18.97 -21.42 -12.15
CA THR A 596 18.96 -20.71 -10.86
C THR A 596 19.96 -21.34 -9.88
N ASP A 597 20.23 -20.67 -8.75
CA ASP A 597 21.07 -21.19 -7.67
C ASP A 597 20.29 -22.11 -6.70
N THR A 598 18.97 -22.24 -6.90
CA THR A 598 18.00 -22.89 -6.02
C THR A 598 17.33 -24.05 -6.74
N LEU A 599 17.50 -25.27 -6.22
CA LEU A 599 16.94 -26.50 -6.83
C LEU A 599 17.33 -26.69 -8.31
N ALA A 600 18.56 -26.33 -8.68
CA ALA A 600 19.07 -26.30 -10.06
C ALA A 600 19.02 -27.64 -10.83
N ALA A 601 18.79 -28.76 -10.13
CA ALA A 601 18.65 -30.08 -10.73
C ALA A 601 17.32 -30.26 -11.50
N ALA A 602 16.31 -29.43 -11.23
CA ALA A 602 15.05 -29.49 -11.95
C ALA A 602 15.22 -29.09 -13.44
N PRO A 603 14.62 -29.82 -14.40
CA PRO A 603 14.83 -29.60 -15.84
C PRO A 603 14.09 -28.36 -16.39
N ALA A 604 13.15 -27.80 -15.62
CA ALA A 604 12.38 -26.60 -15.98
C ALA A 604 12.71 -25.45 -15.01
N LEU A 605 12.45 -24.22 -15.46
CA LEU A 605 12.51 -23.01 -14.64
C LEU A 605 11.13 -22.75 -14.01
N TYR A 606 11.09 -22.55 -12.70
CA TYR A 606 9.90 -22.25 -11.92
C TYR A 606 9.93 -20.77 -11.54
N VAL A 607 8.90 -20.03 -11.93
CA VAL A 607 8.77 -18.59 -11.73
C VAL A 607 7.53 -18.32 -10.88
N PRO A 608 7.68 -17.86 -9.62
CA PRO A 608 6.54 -17.57 -8.79
C PRO A 608 5.79 -16.34 -9.31
N LEU A 609 4.46 -16.43 -9.33
CA LEU A 609 3.58 -15.36 -9.78
C LEU A 609 3.22 -14.46 -8.61
N MET A 610 4.11 -13.51 -8.34
CA MET A 610 4.00 -12.58 -7.22
C MET A 610 2.96 -11.48 -7.50
N ALA A 611 1.86 -11.50 -6.75
CA ALA A 611 0.90 -10.40 -6.70
C ALA A 611 1.08 -9.59 -5.39
N PRO A 612 0.53 -8.36 -5.27
CA PRO A 612 0.68 -7.50 -4.10
C PRO A 612 0.40 -8.16 -2.74
N VAL A 613 -0.60 -9.04 -2.65
CA VAL A 613 -0.98 -9.68 -1.38
C VAL A 613 -0.21 -10.97 -1.15
N ARG A 614 -0.16 -11.85 -2.16
CA ARG A 614 0.50 -13.16 -2.08
C ARG A 614 0.84 -13.72 -3.44
N SER A 615 1.67 -14.76 -3.47
CA SER A 615 1.90 -15.54 -4.70
C SER A 615 0.62 -16.27 -5.11
N ARG A 616 0.20 -16.11 -6.37
CA ARG A 616 -1.05 -16.69 -6.92
C ARG A 616 -0.83 -17.94 -7.78
N GLY A 617 0.40 -18.42 -7.86
CA GLY A 617 0.74 -19.61 -8.62
C GLY A 617 2.20 -19.61 -9.03
N VAL A 618 2.59 -20.62 -9.81
CA VAL A 618 3.95 -20.77 -10.32
C VAL A 618 3.90 -21.11 -11.80
N LEU A 619 4.53 -20.26 -12.60
CA LEU A 619 4.74 -20.49 -14.02
C LEU A 619 5.96 -21.40 -14.20
N VAL A 620 5.82 -22.46 -14.98
CA VAL A 620 6.87 -23.43 -15.26
C VAL A 620 7.25 -23.34 -16.73
N LEU A 621 8.55 -23.18 -17.00
CA LEU A 621 9.09 -22.97 -18.34
C LEU A 621 10.23 -23.95 -18.61
N GLN A 622 10.03 -24.88 -19.54
CA GLN A 622 11.10 -25.70 -20.10
C GLN A 622 11.55 -25.12 -21.44
N LEU A 623 12.65 -24.36 -21.40
CA LEU A 623 13.17 -23.62 -22.54
C LEU A 623 13.94 -24.55 -23.48
N ARG A 624 13.70 -24.44 -24.79
CA ARG A 624 14.54 -25.11 -25.81
C ARG A 624 15.95 -24.52 -25.90
N ALA A 625 16.08 -23.21 -25.68
CA ALA A 625 17.34 -22.48 -25.73
C ALA A 625 17.55 -21.66 -24.44
N PRO A 626 17.92 -22.30 -23.31
CA PRO A 626 17.95 -21.64 -22.01
C PRO A 626 19.00 -20.52 -21.90
N GLN A 627 19.98 -20.48 -22.81
CA GLN A 627 20.96 -19.39 -22.90
C GLN A 627 20.31 -18.03 -23.22
N LYS A 628 19.09 -18.00 -23.77
CA LYS A 628 18.35 -16.75 -24.06
C LYS A 628 18.02 -15.97 -22.79
N LEU A 629 17.60 -16.64 -21.71
CA LEU A 629 17.28 -15.99 -20.43
C LEU A 629 18.49 -15.46 -19.67
N ARG A 630 19.72 -15.77 -20.11
CA ARG A 630 20.93 -15.12 -19.57
C ARG A 630 21.04 -13.67 -20.01
N VAL A 631 20.32 -13.27 -21.06
CA VAL A 631 20.23 -11.88 -21.49
C VAL A 631 19.31 -11.12 -20.52
N PRO A 632 19.77 -10.05 -19.86
CA PRO A 632 18.98 -9.35 -18.84
C PRO A 632 17.69 -8.72 -19.39
N GLU A 633 17.64 -8.38 -20.68
CA GLU A 633 16.42 -7.87 -21.31
C GLU A 633 15.33 -8.96 -21.45
N GLU A 634 15.71 -10.20 -21.75
CA GLU A 634 14.79 -11.34 -21.85
C GLU A 634 14.28 -11.75 -20.47
N ARG A 635 15.14 -11.68 -19.45
CA ARG A 635 14.74 -11.90 -18.06
C ARG A 635 13.74 -10.83 -17.58
N ARG A 636 13.99 -9.56 -17.89
CA ARG A 636 13.05 -8.47 -17.58
C ARG A 636 11.70 -8.65 -18.27
N LEU A 637 11.68 -9.14 -19.51
CA LEU A 637 10.42 -9.47 -20.20
C LEU A 637 9.67 -10.60 -19.49
N LEU A 638 10.38 -11.66 -19.08
CA LEU A 638 9.80 -12.76 -18.32
C LEU A 638 9.19 -12.27 -17.00
N ASP A 639 9.91 -11.46 -16.24
CA ASP A 639 9.44 -10.89 -14.97
C ASP A 639 8.21 -10.01 -15.17
N ALA A 640 8.19 -9.19 -16.23
CA ALA A 640 7.05 -8.36 -16.58
C ALA A 640 5.82 -9.20 -16.97
N CYS A 641 6.00 -10.24 -17.78
CA CYS A 641 4.92 -11.17 -18.14
C CYS A 641 4.38 -11.91 -16.90
N ALA A 642 5.26 -12.44 -16.04
CA ALA A 642 4.89 -13.12 -14.81
C ALA A 642 4.07 -12.20 -13.89
N SER A 643 4.50 -10.94 -13.74
CA SER A 643 3.77 -9.94 -12.94
C SER A 643 2.37 -9.65 -13.50
N GLN A 644 2.21 -9.53 -14.82
CA GLN A 644 0.90 -9.34 -15.44
C GLN A 644 -0.03 -10.54 -15.24
N ILE A 645 0.50 -11.76 -15.35
CA ILE A 645 -0.27 -12.99 -15.10
C ILE A 645 -0.67 -13.08 -13.62
N ALA A 646 0.23 -12.76 -12.69
CA ALA A 646 -0.04 -12.75 -11.26
C ALA A 646 -1.17 -11.79 -10.89
N LEU A 647 -1.12 -10.55 -11.41
CA LEU A 647 -2.14 -9.54 -11.19
C LEU A 647 -3.50 -9.96 -11.77
N ALA A 648 -3.52 -10.60 -12.93
CA ALA A 648 -4.75 -11.11 -13.54
C ALA A 648 -5.38 -12.24 -12.72
N LEU A 649 -4.58 -13.19 -12.23
CA LEU A 649 -5.05 -14.26 -11.34
C LEU A 649 -5.60 -13.70 -10.02
N GLU A 650 -4.92 -12.72 -9.43
CA GLU A 650 -5.39 -12.07 -8.20
C GLU A 650 -6.71 -11.33 -8.40
N ARG A 651 -6.83 -10.58 -9.51
CA ARG A 651 -8.06 -9.87 -9.86
C ARG A 651 -9.24 -10.84 -9.98
N VAL A 652 -9.09 -11.91 -10.77
CA VAL A 652 -10.17 -12.90 -10.96
C VAL A 652 -10.57 -13.52 -9.63
N HIS A 653 -9.60 -13.90 -8.79
CA HIS A 653 -9.89 -14.44 -7.47
C HIS A 653 -10.66 -13.46 -6.58
N PHE A 654 -10.29 -12.19 -6.54
CA PHE A 654 -11.02 -11.21 -5.73
C PHE A 654 -12.44 -10.94 -6.26
N VAL A 655 -12.63 -10.98 -7.58
CA VAL A 655 -13.97 -10.91 -8.18
C VAL A 655 -14.82 -12.10 -7.75
N GLU A 656 -14.26 -13.32 -7.77
CA GLU A 656 -14.96 -14.53 -7.32
C GLU A 656 -15.33 -14.47 -5.83
N VAL A 657 -14.39 -14.05 -4.97
CA VAL A 657 -14.63 -13.89 -3.52
C VAL A 657 -15.69 -12.82 -3.24
N ALA A 658 -15.65 -11.69 -3.94
CA ALA A 658 -16.64 -10.62 -3.80
C ALA A 658 -18.04 -11.11 -4.22
N GLN A 659 -18.13 -11.83 -5.33
CA GLN A 659 -19.40 -12.38 -5.81
C GLN A 659 -19.99 -13.41 -4.84
N GLN A 660 -19.18 -14.32 -4.31
CA GLN A 660 -19.63 -15.30 -3.31
C GLN A 660 -20.10 -14.62 -2.02
N THR A 661 -19.36 -13.61 -1.56
CA THR A 661 -19.72 -12.83 -0.37
C THR A 661 -21.02 -12.07 -0.57
N GLN A 662 -21.23 -11.47 -1.74
CA GLN A 662 -22.46 -10.79 -2.08
C GLN A 662 -23.67 -11.74 -2.10
N ILE A 663 -23.54 -12.92 -2.75
CA ILE A 663 -24.59 -13.94 -2.77
C ILE A 663 -24.95 -14.39 -1.35
N ALA A 664 -23.95 -14.61 -0.49
CA ALA A 664 -24.17 -14.99 0.91
C ALA A 664 -24.89 -13.88 1.70
N MET A 665 -24.47 -12.62 1.54
CA MET A 665 -25.11 -11.47 2.18
C MET A 665 -26.56 -11.25 1.72
N GLU A 666 -26.83 -11.38 0.41
CA GLU A 666 -28.19 -11.30 -0.14
C GLU A 666 -29.08 -12.43 0.39
N GLY A 667 -28.54 -13.65 0.48
CA GLY A 667 -29.21 -14.79 1.11
C GLY A 667 -29.63 -14.49 2.56
N GLU A 668 -28.72 -13.95 3.36
CA GLU A 668 -29.00 -13.62 4.76
C GLU A 668 -30.00 -12.45 4.90
N ARG A 669 -29.89 -11.43 4.05
CA ARG A 669 -30.81 -10.29 4.03
C ARG A 669 -32.23 -10.71 3.64
N MET A 670 -32.36 -11.60 2.65
CA MET A 670 -33.64 -12.17 2.22
C MET A 670 -34.28 -12.97 3.36
N ARG A 671 -33.49 -13.84 4.02
CA ARG A 671 -33.92 -14.61 5.20
C ARG A 671 -34.52 -13.71 6.29
N ASN A 672 -33.87 -12.57 6.57
CA ASN A 672 -34.31 -11.61 7.59
C ASN A 672 -35.58 -10.86 7.22
N THR A 673 -35.67 -10.42 5.98
CA THR A 673 -36.86 -9.72 5.48
C THR A 673 -38.08 -10.64 5.56
N LEU A 674 -37.93 -11.91 5.18
CA LEU A 674 -38.99 -12.91 5.28
C LEU A 674 -39.40 -13.18 6.73
N LEU A 675 -38.45 -13.38 7.65
CA LEU A 675 -38.77 -13.62 9.06
C LEU A 675 -39.50 -12.42 9.70
N SER A 676 -39.10 -11.19 9.35
CA SER A 676 -39.75 -9.97 9.86
C SER A 676 -41.15 -9.76 9.27
N ALA A 677 -41.34 -10.04 7.98
CA ALA A 677 -42.65 -9.91 7.33
C ALA A 677 -43.64 -10.94 7.89
N VAL A 678 -43.23 -12.22 7.99
CA VAL A 678 -44.06 -13.30 8.54
C VAL A 678 -44.47 -13.01 9.98
N SER A 679 -43.57 -12.43 10.80
CA SER A 679 -43.91 -11.98 12.16
C SER A 679 -45.09 -11.03 12.20
N HIS A 680 -45.01 -9.96 11.40
CA HIS A 680 -45.98 -8.88 11.41
C HIS A 680 -47.35 -9.40 10.94
N ASP A 681 -47.34 -10.22 9.89
CA ASP A 681 -48.53 -10.78 9.28
C ASP A 681 -49.21 -11.83 10.16
N LEU A 682 -48.48 -12.50 11.06
CA LEU A 682 -49.04 -13.39 12.08
C LEU A 682 -49.54 -12.64 13.33
N ARG A 683 -48.84 -11.58 13.77
CA ARG A 683 -49.21 -10.81 14.98
C ARG A 683 -50.54 -10.08 14.80
N THR A 684 -50.80 -9.53 13.62
CA THR A 684 -52.02 -8.76 13.33
C THR A 684 -53.32 -9.57 13.51
N PRO A 685 -53.50 -10.75 12.85
CA PRO A 685 -54.70 -11.56 13.05
C PRO A 685 -54.79 -12.15 14.47
N LEU A 686 -53.66 -12.51 15.09
CA LEU A 686 -53.65 -12.99 16.48
C LEU A 686 -54.14 -11.93 17.46
N THR A 687 -53.73 -10.67 17.29
CA THR A 687 -54.19 -9.54 18.11
C THR A 687 -55.69 -9.33 17.96
N GLY A 688 -56.22 -9.46 16.73
CA GLY A 688 -57.66 -9.39 16.46
C GLY A 688 -58.46 -10.50 17.14
N ILE A 689 -57.98 -11.75 17.04
CA ILE A 689 -58.60 -12.92 17.71
C ILE A 689 -58.58 -12.72 19.23
N LEU A 690 -57.46 -12.24 19.79
CA LEU A 690 -57.32 -11.95 21.22
C LEU A 690 -58.34 -10.91 21.68
N GLY A 691 -58.42 -9.78 20.95
CA GLY A 691 -59.30 -8.67 21.28
C GLY A 691 -60.78 -9.05 21.19
N ALA A 692 -61.17 -9.79 20.15
CA ALA A 692 -62.53 -10.30 20.00
C ALA A 692 -62.90 -11.27 21.13
N ALA A 693 -62.00 -12.21 21.47
CA ALA A 693 -62.23 -13.16 22.55
C ALA A 693 -62.31 -12.46 23.93
N GLN A 694 -61.44 -11.48 24.18
CA GLN A 694 -61.44 -10.69 25.42
C GLN A 694 -62.68 -9.79 25.56
N ALA A 695 -63.15 -9.17 24.48
CA ALA A 695 -64.35 -8.34 24.49
C ALA A 695 -65.65 -9.15 24.69
N ALA A 696 -65.70 -10.36 24.13
CA ALA A 696 -66.84 -11.26 24.26
C ALA A 696 -66.91 -11.96 25.64
N LEU A 697 -65.77 -12.17 26.31
CA LEU A 697 -65.66 -12.92 27.57
C LEU A 697 -66.59 -12.43 28.70
N PRO A 698 -66.69 -11.11 28.99
CA PRO A 698 -67.53 -10.58 30.07
C PRO A 698 -69.03 -10.70 29.78
N HIS A 699 -69.41 -10.85 28.51
CA HIS A 699 -70.79 -10.86 28.04
C HIS A 699 -71.30 -12.29 27.77
N ALA A 700 -70.43 -13.30 27.86
CA ALA A 700 -70.78 -14.69 27.61
C ALA A 700 -71.41 -15.34 28.85
N PRO A 701 -72.58 -16.00 28.73
CA PRO A 701 -73.20 -16.70 29.84
C PRO A 701 -72.30 -17.84 30.35
N GLN A 702 -72.27 -18.03 31.67
CA GLN A 702 -71.55 -19.12 32.33
C GLN A 702 -72.05 -20.47 31.77
N GLY A 703 -71.20 -21.16 31.00
CA GLY A 703 -71.58 -22.33 30.21
C GLY A 703 -70.53 -22.67 29.14
N PRO A 704 -70.85 -23.57 28.18
CA PRO A 704 -69.89 -24.04 27.18
C PRO A 704 -69.33 -22.92 26.29
N ALA A 705 -70.11 -21.87 26.01
CA ALA A 705 -69.65 -20.71 25.24
C ALA A 705 -68.55 -19.90 25.96
N HIS A 706 -68.67 -19.72 27.29
CA HIS A 706 -67.65 -19.05 28.10
C HIS A 706 -66.34 -19.87 28.12
N HIS A 707 -66.45 -21.19 28.28
CA HIS A 707 -65.29 -22.10 28.20
C HIS A 707 -64.60 -22.06 26.83
N MET A 708 -65.36 -22.02 25.73
CA MET A 708 -64.82 -21.96 24.38
C MET A 708 -64.10 -20.63 24.10
N LEU A 709 -64.62 -19.50 24.59
CA LEU A 709 -63.94 -18.20 24.49
C LEU A 709 -62.65 -18.13 25.32
N LEU A 710 -62.64 -18.73 26.52
CA LEU A 710 -61.43 -18.89 27.32
C LEU A 710 -60.37 -19.72 26.57
N GLN A 711 -60.78 -20.81 25.92
CA GLN A 711 -59.89 -21.63 25.11
C GLN A 711 -59.32 -20.85 23.92
N ILE A 712 -60.16 -20.13 23.16
CA ILE A 712 -59.71 -19.30 22.03
C ILE A 712 -58.69 -18.25 22.50
N ARG A 713 -58.97 -17.55 23.60
CA ARG A 713 -58.06 -16.56 24.19
C ARG A 713 -56.71 -17.18 24.56
N ASN A 714 -56.74 -18.28 25.31
CA ASN A 714 -55.52 -18.93 25.77
C ASN A 714 -54.69 -19.47 24.60
N GLN A 715 -55.34 -20.04 23.57
CA GLN A 715 -54.66 -20.56 22.38
C GLN A 715 -54.06 -19.44 21.51
N ALA A 716 -54.76 -18.31 21.36
CA ALA A 716 -54.24 -17.15 20.64
C ALA A 716 -53.06 -16.49 21.39
N GLN A 717 -53.13 -16.39 22.73
CA GLN A 717 -52.00 -15.92 23.55
C GLN A 717 -50.78 -16.82 23.40
N ALA A 718 -50.98 -18.13 23.39
CA ALA A 718 -49.90 -19.09 23.20
C ALA A 718 -49.24 -18.98 21.81
N LEU A 719 -50.02 -18.82 20.75
CA LEU A 719 -49.50 -18.62 19.40
C LEU A 719 -48.70 -17.32 19.29
N GLN A 720 -49.18 -16.25 19.92
CA GLN A 720 -48.46 -14.98 19.97
C GLN A 720 -47.08 -15.13 20.64
N GLN A 721 -47.05 -15.82 21.80
CA GLN A 721 -45.80 -16.13 22.50
C GLN A 721 -44.84 -17.00 21.66
N LEU A 722 -45.36 -17.94 20.86
CA LEU A 722 -44.56 -18.75 19.95
C LEU A 722 -43.85 -17.88 18.91
N VAL A 723 -44.62 -17.03 18.23
CA VAL A 723 -44.12 -16.13 17.19
C VAL A 723 -43.05 -15.22 17.78
N ASP A 724 -43.32 -14.63 18.95
CA ASP A 724 -42.37 -13.73 19.62
C ASP A 724 -41.09 -14.45 20.10
N ASN A 725 -41.19 -15.71 20.53
CA ASN A 725 -40.02 -16.52 20.91
C ASN A 725 -39.18 -16.94 19.69
N LEU A 726 -39.83 -17.34 18.58
CA LEU A 726 -39.14 -17.74 17.35
C LEU A 726 -38.35 -16.56 16.76
N LEU A 727 -38.92 -15.36 16.80
CA LEU A 727 -38.25 -14.15 16.32
C LEU A 727 -37.12 -13.70 17.24
N ALA A 728 -37.33 -13.79 18.55
CA ALA A 728 -36.26 -13.51 19.51
C ALA A 728 -35.07 -14.45 19.28
N MET A 729 -35.32 -15.74 19.05
CA MET A 729 -34.30 -16.73 18.72
C MET A 729 -33.60 -16.41 17.40
N ALA A 730 -34.35 -16.07 16.34
CA ALA A 730 -33.78 -15.72 15.04
C ALA A 730 -32.87 -14.48 15.12
N ARG A 731 -33.27 -13.46 15.90
CA ARG A 731 -32.45 -12.25 16.12
C ARG A 731 -31.17 -12.55 16.90
N LEU A 732 -31.24 -13.38 17.93
CA LEU A 732 -30.08 -13.75 18.77
C LEU A 732 -29.07 -14.66 18.05
N GLN A 733 -29.52 -15.51 17.12
CA GLN A 733 -28.62 -16.39 16.34
C GLN A 733 -27.68 -15.66 15.38
N GLN A 734 -28.03 -14.44 14.95
CA GLN A 734 -27.26 -13.68 13.95
C GLN A 734 -26.24 -12.71 14.56
N GLY A 735 -26.05 -12.72 15.88
CA GLY A 735 -25.13 -11.79 16.57
C GLY A 735 -25.55 -10.31 16.49
N GLY A 736 -26.71 -10.00 15.91
CA GLY A 736 -27.18 -8.63 15.65
C GLY A 736 -27.93 -7.96 16.81
N VAL A 737 -28.02 -8.59 17.99
CA VAL A 737 -28.66 -7.97 19.16
C VAL A 737 -27.61 -7.13 19.89
N GLN A 738 -27.67 -5.80 19.69
CA GLN A 738 -26.99 -4.86 20.57
C GLN A 738 -27.67 -4.92 21.95
N LEU A 739 -26.98 -5.49 22.94
CA LEU A 739 -27.46 -5.54 24.32
C LEU A 739 -27.40 -4.14 24.93
N LYS A 740 -28.51 -3.67 25.48
CA LYS A 740 -28.53 -2.40 26.23
C LYS A 740 -28.06 -2.67 27.65
N ARG A 741 -26.74 -2.80 27.82
CA ARG A 741 -26.13 -3.15 29.11
C ARG A 741 -26.16 -1.95 30.06
N GLU A 742 -26.85 -2.13 31.18
CA GLU A 742 -26.97 -1.15 32.26
C GLU A 742 -26.49 -1.78 33.57
N TRP A 743 -25.99 -0.96 34.50
CA TRP A 743 -25.59 -1.41 35.83
C TRP A 743 -26.85 -1.71 36.65
N LEU A 744 -27.10 -2.99 36.92
CA LEU A 744 -28.31 -3.44 37.59
C LEU A 744 -27.99 -4.19 38.90
N PRO A 745 -28.68 -3.84 39.99
CA PRO A 745 -28.72 -4.66 41.20
C PRO A 745 -29.39 -6.01 40.91
N VAL A 746 -28.81 -7.12 41.39
CA VAL A 746 -29.36 -8.47 41.18
C VAL A 746 -30.70 -8.64 41.90
N ASP A 747 -30.86 -8.01 43.05
CA ASP A 747 -32.11 -7.97 43.84
C ASP A 747 -33.23 -7.22 43.13
N GLU A 748 -32.93 -6.12 42.43
CA GLU A 748 -33.93 -5.39 41.62
C GLU A 748 -34.41 -6.24 40.43
N LEU A 749 -33.47 -6.89 39.74
CA LEU A 749 -33.78 -7.81 38.63
C LEU A 749 -34.67 -8.98 39.07
N VAL A 750 -34.32 -9.63 40.19
CA VAL A 750 -35.12 -10.73 40.76
C VAL A 750 -36.47 -10.21 41.28
N GLY A 751 -36.49 -9.04 41.92
CA GLY A 751 -37.69 -8.39 42.40
C GLY A 751 -38.70 -8.11 41.29
N SER A 752 -38.22 -7.59 40.14
CA SER A 752 -39.06 -7.34 38.96
C SER A 752 -39.70 -8.63 38.42
N ALA A 753 -38.89 -9.67 38.23
CA ALA A 753 -39.38 -10.96 37.74
C ALA A 753 -40.40 -11.62 38.69
N LEU A 754 -40.16 -11.55 40.00
CA LEU A 754 -41.10 -12.06 41.01
C LEU A 754 -42.39 -11.24 41.08
N ALA A 755 -42.31 -9.92 40.94
CA ALA A 755 -43.48 -9.05 40.90
C ALA A 755 -44.39 -9.37 39.71
N GLN A 756 -43.78 -9.63 38.53
CA GLN A 756 -44.51 -10.02 37.33
C GLN A 756 -45.25 -11.37 37.50
N MET A 757 -44.66 -12.32 38.23
CA MET A 757 -45.22 -13.67 38.44
C MET A 757 -46.07 -13.82 39.71
N ARG A 758 -46.30 -12.73 40.45
CA ARG A 758 -46.92 -12.74 41.80
C ARG A 758 -48.24 -13.51 41.89
N GLU A 759 -49.17 -13.30 40.94
CA GLU A 759 -50.47 -13.98 40.96
C GLU A 759 -50.33 -15.50 40.79
N ARG A 760 -49.41 -15.94 39.94
CA ARG A 760 -49.19 -17.36 39.63
C ARG A 760 -48.37 -18.07 40.71
N LEU A 761 -47.50 -17.35 41.40
CA LEU A 761 -46.68 -17.88 42.49
C LEU A 761 -47.46 -18.06 43.79
N THR A 762 -48.70 -17.54 43.91
CA THR A 762 -49.51 -17.67 45.14
C THR A 762 -49.84 -19.12 45.51
N ALA A 763 -49.83 -20.03 44.53
CA ALA A 763 -50.02 -21.46 44.72
C ALA A 763 -48.78 -22.18 45.31
N HIS A 764 -47.64 -21.51 45.46
CA HIS A 764 -46.38 -22.08 45.95
C HIS A 764 -45.79 -21.27 47.11
N VAL A 765 -44.95 -21.92 47.93
CA VAL A 765 -44.20 -21.23 48.98
C VAL A 765 -42.92 -20.66 48.36
N LEU A 766 -42.84 -19.34 48.24
CA LEU A 766 -41.66 -18.66 47.69
C LEU A 766 -40.62 -18.39 48.78
N GLN A 767 -39.39 -18.88 48.59
CA GLN A 767 -38.24 -18.54 49.44
C GLN A 767 -37.22 -17.74 48.62
N THR A 768 -36.74 -16.62 49.16
CA THR A 768 -35.70 -15.80 48.54
C THR A 768 -34.48 -15.74 49.44
N SER A 769 -33.29 -15.95 48.86
CA SER A 769 -32.01 -15.88 49.57
C SER A 769 -31.07 -14.95 48.80
N MET A 770 -31.09 -13.67 49.18
CA MET A 770 -30.29 -12.61 48.56
C MET A 770 -29.43 -11.97 49.65
N PRO A 771 -28.15 -12.35 49.78
CA PRO A 771 -27.25 -11.75 50.76
C PRO A 771 -27.09 -10.24 50.54
N ALA A 772 -26.92 -9.47 51.61
CA ALA A 772 -26.54 -8.06 51.48
C ALA A 772 -25.12 -7.95 50.88
N GLY A 773 -24.91 -7.03 49.93
CA GLY A 773 -23.61 -6.81 49.29
C GLY A 773 -23.37 -7.61 47.99
N LEU A 774 -24.44 -8.00 47.28
CA LEU A 774 -24.30 -8.54 45.91
C LEU A 774 -23.76 -7.44 44.96
N PRO A 775 -22.87 -7.79 44.02
CA PRO A 775 -22.31 -6.84 43.06
C PRO A 775 -23.34 -6.39 42.03
N LEU A 776 -23.16 -5.19 41.48
CA LEU A 776 -23.87 -4.74 40.29
C LEU A 776 -23.39 -5.52 39.06
N LEU A 777 -24.32 -5.89 38.18
CA LEU A 777 -24.02 -6.57 36.93
C LEU A 777 -24.36 -5.67 35.73
N GLN A 778 -23.55 -5.73 34.67
CA GLN A 778 -23.86 -5.04 33.40
C GLN A 778 -24.73 -5.92 32.50
N LEU A 779 -26.04 -5.76 32.60
CA LEU A 779 -27.01 -6.63 31.92
C LEU A 779 -28.04 -5.81 31.13
N ASP A 780 -28.68 -6.44 30.14
CA ASP A 780 -29.91 -5.93 29.55
C ASP A 780 -31.09 -6.37 30.44
N ALA A 781 -31.69 -5.40 31.15
CA ALA A 781 -32.74 -5.65 32.14
C ALA A 781 -33.91 -6.47 31.55
N VAL A 782 -34.40 -6.09 30.38
CA VAL A 782 -35.60 -6.68 29.76
C VAL A 782 -35.33 -8.12 29.33
N LEU A 783 -34.17 -8.37 28.72
CA LEU A 783 -33.81 -9.72 28.28
C LEU A 783 -33.53 -10.65 29.47
N MET A 784 -32.85 -10.16 30.52
CA MET A 784 -32.54 -10.97 31.69
C MET A 784 -33.78 -11.24 32.57
N GLU A 785 -34.67 -10.26 32.71
CA GLU A 785 -35.98 -10.46 33.36
C GLU A 785 -36.76 -11.57 32.64
N ARG A 786 -36.75 -11.56 31.31
CA ARG A 786 -37.37 -12.62 30.50
C ARG A 786 -36.74 -14.00 30.73
N VAL A 787 -35.44 -14.09 30.98
CA VAL A 787 -34.78 -15.34 31.39
C VAL A 787 -35.39 -15.84 32.70
N LEU A 788 -35.46 -14.98 33.72
CA LEU A 788 -35.98 -15.35 35.03
C LEU A 788 -37.46 -15.73 35.00
N VAL A 789 -38.27 -14.99 34.28
CA VAL A 789 -39.69 -15.30 34.07
C VAL A 789 -39.85 -16.67 33.39
N ASN A 790 -39.01 -16.99 32.40
CA ASN A 790 -39.04 -18.31 31.76
C ASN A 790 -38.67 -19.44 32.73
N LEU A 791 -37.66 -19.23 33.60
CA LEU A 791 -37.27 -20.23 34.60
C LEU A 791 -38.33 -20.40 35.69
N LEU A 792 -38.92 -19.30 36.16
CA LEU A 792 -40.00 -19.32 37.16
C LEU A 792 -41.29 -19.94 36.60
N ASP A 793 -41.66 -19.61 35.36
CA ASP A 793 -42.83 -20.22 34.70
C ASP A 793 -42.63 -21.73 34.49
N ASN A 794 -41.40 -22.18 34.21
CA ASN A 794 -41.08 -23.61 34.21
C ASN A 794 -41.22 -24.22 35.62
N ALA A 795 -40.68 -23.58 36.66
CA ALA A 795 -40.83 -24.06 38.02
C ALA A 795 -42.30 -24.21 38.42
N ILE A 796 -43.16 -23.22 38.14
CA ILE A 796 -44.60 -23.26 38.43
C ILE A 796 -45.30 -24.41 37.67
N LYS A 797 -44.95 -24.60 36.39
CA LYS A 797 -45.60 -25.59 35.52
C LYS A 797 -45.32 -27.04 35.90
N TYR A 798 -44.11 -27.31 36.40
CA TYR A 798 -43.63 -28.67 36.64
C TYR A 798 -43.59 -29.06 38.12
N THR A 799 -43.96 -28.14 39.01
CA THR A 799 -43.93 -28.38 40.46
C THR A 799 -45.36 -28.44 41.02
N PRO A 800 -45.71 -29.40 41.90
CA PRO A 800 -47.02 -29.43 42.53
C PRO A 800 -47.33 -28.19 43.37
N GLU A 801 -48.59 -27.77 43.43
CA GLU A 801 -49.05 -26.67 44.31
C GLU A 801 -48.74 -26.96 45.79
N GLY A 802 -48.45 -25.92 46.57
CA GLY A 802 -48.12 -25.98 48.00
C GLY A 802 -46.64 -26.30 48.32
N THR A 803 -45.83 -26.61 47.31
CA THR A 803 -44.38 -26.87 47.45
C THR A 803 -43.55 -25.58 47.39
N THR A 804 -42.25 -25.70 47.70
CA THR A 804 -41.34 -24.54 47.78
C THR A 804 -40.62 -24.28 46.46
N ILE A 805 -40.57 -23.02 46.04
CA ILE A 805 -39.70 -22.52 44.96
C ILE A 805 -38.70 -21.55 45.61
N THR A 806 -37.41 -21.80 45.42
CA THR A 806 -36.32 -21.01 46.02
C THR A 806 -35.56 -20.24 44.95
N VAL A 807 -35.47 -18.92 45.10
CA VAL A 807 -34.61 -18.06 44.25
C VAL A 807 -33.46 -17.55 45.11
N ALA A 808 -32.23 -17.83 44.69
CA ALA A 808 -31.04 -17.46 45.44
C ALA A 808 -29.96 -16.85 44.54
N ALA A 809 -29.23 -15.86 45.05
CA ALA A 809 -28.06 -15.30 44.39
C ALA A 809 -26.84 -15.37 45.31
N ARG A 810 -25.68 -15.71 44.75
CA ARG A 810 -24.40 -15.75 45.47
C ARG A 810 -23.24 -15.40 44.56
N VAL A 811 -22.17 -14.87 45.13
CA VAL A 811 -20.91 -14.66 44.41
C VAL A 811 -20.04 -15.91 44.58
N GLN A 812 -19.54 -16.45 43.48
CA GLN A 812 -18.64 -17.61 43.45
C GLN A 812 -17.44 -17.29 42.55
N GLY A 813 -16.30 -16.97 43.17
CA GLY A 813 -15.10 -16.57 42.43
C GLY A 813 -15.30 -15.22 41.72
N SER A 814 -15.15 -15.21 40.39
CA SER A 814 -15.37 -14.04 39.53
C SER A 814 -16.81 -13.88 39.05
N ASP A 815 -17.71 -14.81 39.39
CA ASP A 815 -19.02 -14.91 38.80
C ASP A 815 -20.11 -14.71 39.87
N CYS A 816 -21.20 -14.05 39.49
CA CYS A 816 -22.43 -14.01 40.26
C CYS A 816 -23.34 -15.13 39.75
N VAL A 817 -23.70 -16.06 40.64
CA VAL A 817 -24.53 -17.21 40.35
C VAL A 817 -25.94 -16.96 40.88
N LEU A 818 -26.92 -16.94 39.98
CA LEU A 818 -28.34 -16.83 40.27
C LEU A 818 -29.02 -18.17 40.02
N SER A 819 -29.68 -18.74 41.02
CA SER A 819 -30.32 -20.05 40.94
C SER A 819 -31.82 -19.98 41.19
N VAL A 820 -32.59 -20.71 40.38
CA VAL A 820 -34.01 -21.01 40.60
C VAL A 820 -34.15 -22.50 40.87
N GLN A 821 -34.55 -22.84 42.08
CA GLN A 821 -34.74 -24.21 42.55
C GLN A 821 -36.22 -24.50 42.76
N ASP A 822 -36.67 -25.65 42.27
CA ASP A 822 -38.00 -26.20 42.53
C ASP A 822 -37.95 -27.54 43.28
N ALA A 823 -39.09 -27.91 43.87
CA ALA A 823 -39.29 -29.20 44.55
C ALA A 823 -40.17 -30.15 43.72
N GLY A 824 -40.01 -30.11 42.39
CA GLY A 824 -40.77 -30.89 41.43
C GLY A 824 -40.26 -32.32 41.25
N PRO A 825 -40.66 -33.03 40.19
CA PRO A 825 -40.25 -34.43 39.95
C PRO A 825 -38.76 -34.59 39.59
N GLY A 826 -38.01 -33.50 39.46
CA GLY A 826 -36.61 -33.49 39.04
C GLY A 826 -36.42 -33.59 37.52
N LEU A 827 -35.20 -33.87 37.10
CA LEU A 827 -34.82 -33.97 35.69
C LEU A 827 -35.38 -35.26 35.04
N PRO A 828 -35.81 -35.21 33.77
CA PRO A 828 -36.31 -36.39 33.08
C PRO A 828 -35.19 -37.43 32.85
N VAL A 829 -35.34 -38.62 33.45
CA VAL A 829 -34.35 -39.73 33.42
C VAL A 829 -33.99 -40.22 32.01
N HIS A 830 -34.83 -39.96 31.01
CA HIS A 830 -34.69 -40.44 29.63
C HIS A 830 -34.10 -39.40 28.66
N LEU A 831 -33.83 -38.17 29.12
CA LEU A 831 -33.31 -37.10 28.27
C LEU A 831 -31.98 -36.58 28.82
N PRO A 832 -30.90 -36.52 28.00
CA PRO A 832 -29.66 -35.88 28.40
C PRO A 832 -29.88 -34.41 28.78
N VAL A 833 -29.11 -33.94 29.77
CA VAL A 833 -29.22 -32.57 30.29
C VAL A 833 -28.93 -31.52 29.22
N GLU A 834 -27.99 -31.76 28.30
CA GLU A 834 -27.69 -30.78 27.24
C GLU A 834 -28.87 -30.60 26.25
N GLN A 835 -29.66 -31.66 26.02
CA GLN A 835 -30.78 -31.62 25.09
C GLN A 835 -31.99 -30.84 25.62
N LEU A 836 -32.06 -30.58 26.94
CA LEU A 836 -33.11 -29.73 27.54
C LEU A 836 -33.06 -28.28 27.05
N PHE A 837 -31.91 -27.84 26.54
CA PHE A 837 -31.71 -26.51 25.99
C PHE A 837 -31.84 -26.45 24.45
N GLU A 838 -32.10 -27.58 23.78
CA GLU A 838 -32.37 -27.59 22.35
C GLU A 838 -33.78 -27.05 22.04
N PRO A 839 -33.96 -26.30 20.93
CA PRO A 839 -35.27 -25.79 20.53
C PRO A 839 -36.28 -26.93 20.30
N PHE A 840 -37.50 -26.76 20.77
CA PHE A 840 -38.64 -27.70 20.63
C PHE A 840 -38.53 -28.99 21.45
N THR A 841 -37.53 -29.13 22.31
CA THR A 841 -37.38 -30.30 23.18
C THR A 841 -38.31 -30.23 24.39
N ARG A 842 -38.96 -31.36 24.74
CA ARG A 842 -39.84 -31.49 25.93
C ARG A 842 -39.42 -32.72 26.75
N GLY A 843 -39.48 -32.59 28.08
CA GLY A 843 -39.15 -33.68 29.01
C GLY A 843 -40.20 -34.80 29.14
N GLN A 844 -41.42 -34.62 28.60
CA GLN A 844 -42.45 -35.66 28.46
C GLN A 844 -43.34 -35.34 27.25
N ALA A 845 -43.54 -36.30 26.32
CA ALA A 845 -44.25 -36.09 25.06
C ALA A 845 -45.78 -35.89 25.22
N GLU A 846 -46.39 -36.41 26.29
CA GLU A 846 -47.85 -36.46 26.51
C GLU A 846 -48.30 -35.81 27.85
N SER A 847 -47.66 -34.72 28.28
CA SER A 847 -48.10 -33.97 29.46
C SER A 847 -49.16 -32.91 29.10
N ALA A 848 -50.22 -32.80 29.93
CA ALA A 848 -51.25 -31.75 29.88
C ALA A 848 -50.70 -30.33 30.17
N VAL A 849 -49.42 -30.23 30.56
CA VAL A 849 -48.73 -28.97 30.84
C VAL A 849 -48.36 -28.26 29.53
N PHE A 850 -48.94 -27.08 29.33
CA PHE A 850 -48.81 -26.27 28.12
C PHE A 850 -47.41 -25.62 28.00
N GLY A 851 -46.60 -26.04 27.02
CA GLY A 851 -45.28 -25.47 26.74
C GLY A 851 -44.61 -26.06 25.48
N MET A 852 -43.99 -25.22 24.65
CA MET A 852 -43.49 -25.58 23.30
C MET A 852 -41.96 -25.80 23.18
N GLY A 853 -41.23 -25.91 24.30
CA GLY A 853 -39.80 -26.25 24.29
C GLY A 853 -38.85 -25.15 23.76
N LEU A 854 -39.31 -23.91 23.63
CA LEU A 854 -38.48 -22.79 23.14
C LEU A 854 -37.91 -21.91 24.27
N GLY A 855 -38.50 -21.95 25.47
CA GLY A 855 -38.17 -21.05 26.57
C GLY A 855 -36.76 -21.23 27.13
N LEU A 856 -36.32 -22.49 27.34
CA LEU A 856 -34.99 -22.81 27.85
C LEU A 856 -33.89 -22.54 26.81
N ALA A 857 -34.14 -22.86 25.53
CA ALA A 857 -33.24 -22.53 24.43
C ALA A 857 -33.02 -21.02 24.32
N LEU A 858 -34.10 -20.23 24.41
CA LEU A 858 -34.02 -18.77 24.40
C LEU A 858 -33.28 -18.24 25.64
N ALA A 859 -33.58 -18.77 26.82
CA ALA A 859 -32.92 -18.39 28.07
C ALA A 859 -31.41 -18.63 28.00
N GLN A 860 -30.99 -19.80 27.48
CA GLN A 860 -29.58 -20.13 27.29
C GLN A 860 -28.87 -19.15 26.35
N ARG A 861 -29.51 -18.80 25.21
CA ARG A 861 -28.94 -17.85 24.25
C ARG A 861 -28.82 -16.43 24.80
N ILE A 862 -29.81 -15.96 25.55
CA ILE A 862 -29.75 -14.65 26.21
C ILE A 862 -28.59 -14.63 27.21
N VAL A 863 -28.45 -15.66 28.04
CA VAL A 863 -27.37 -15.77 29.02
C VAL A 863 -25.99 -15.83 28.33
N GLN A 864 -25.86 -16.59 27.25
CA GLN A 864 -24.62 -16.65 26.44
C GLN A 864 -24.27 -15.29 25.81
N ALA A 865 -25.26 -14.53 25.33
CA ALA A 865 -25.05 -13.19 24.78
C ALA A 865 -24.50 -12.21 25.83
N HIS A 866 -24.84 -12.44 27.11
CA HIS A 866 -24.30 -11.69 28.26
C HIS A 866 -22.95 -12.22 28.75
N GLY A 867 -22.33 -13.20 28.06
CA GLY A 867 -21.08 -13.81 28.47
C GLY A 867 -21.20 -14.80 29.63
N GLY A 868 -22.43 -15.17 30.01
CA GLY A 868 -22.71 -16.11 31.10
C GLY A 868 -22.95 -17.55 30.63
N ARG A 869 -23.27 -18.41 31.60
CA ARG A 869 -23.63 -19.83 31.35
C ARG A 869 -24.90 -20.19 32.13
N LEU A 870 -25.80 -20.92 31.48
CA LEU A 870 -26.99 -21.50 32.10
C LEU A 870 -26.79 -23.01 32.22
N GLN A 871 -26.93 -23.55 33.43
CA GLN A 871 -26.78 -24.96 33.77
C GLN A 871 -28.01 -25.46 34.53
N VAL A 872 -28.21 -26.77 34.55
CA VAL A 872 -29.27 -27.40 35.31
C VAL A 872 -28.76 -28.65 36.03
N THR A 873 -29.15 -28.83 37.29
CA THR A 873 -28.79 -29.98 38.13
C THR A 873 -30.02 -30.46 38.91
N GLU A 874 -29.94 -31.66 39.49
CA GLU A 874 -30.93 -32.11 40.48
C GLU A 874 -30.78 -31.31 41.78
N ALA A 875 -31.88 -31.15 42.51
CA ALA A 875 -31.90 -30.50 43.82
C ALA A 875 -31.35 -31.44 44.91
N GLU A 876 -30.63 -30.88 45.89
CA GLU A 876 -30.20 -31.61 47.09
C GLU A 876 -30.53 -30.77 48.34
N PRO A 877 -31.28 -31.29 49.34
CA PRO A 877 -31.92 -32.60 49.41
C PRO A 877 -33.30 -32.64 48.73
N GLY A 878 -33.62 -33.73 48.02
CA GLY A 878 -34.97 -34.06 47.54
C GLY A 878 -35.11 -34.16 46.01
N PRO A 879 -36.26 -34.65 45.49
CA PRO A 879 -36.53 -34.59 44.06
C PRO A 879 -36.89 -33.14 43.70
N GLY A 880 -36.16 -32.57 42.74
CA GLY A 880 -36.33 -31.18 42.32
C GLY A 880 -35.27 -30.78 41.30
N THR A 881 -35.42 -29.61 40.69
CA THR A 881 -34.49 -29.11 39.68
C THR A 881 -33.89 -27.77 40.12
N VAL A 882 -32.60 -27.55 39.82
CA VAL A 882 -31.91 -26.29 40.07
C VAL A 882 -31.37 -25.75 38.75
N PHE A 883 -31.94 -24.65 38.27
CA PHE A 883 -31.38 -23.89 37.14
C PHE A 883 -30.43 -22.83 37.68
N SER A 884 -29.16 -22.87 37.26
CA SER A 884 -28.10 -21.95 37.70
C SER A 884 -27.59 -21.10 36.54
N ILE A 885 -27.70 -19.78 36.67
CA ILE A 885 -27.16 -18.78 35.75
C ILE A 885 -25.87 -18.23 36.35
N SER A 886 -24.73 -18.44 35.70
CA SER A 886 -23.43 -17.84 36.08
C SER A 886 -23.15 -16.64 35.18
N LEU A 887 -23.02 -15.45 35.77
CA LEU A 887 -22.72 -14.20 35.06
C LEU A 887 -21.38 -13.63 35.54
N PRO A 888 -20.49 -13.20 34.63
CA PRO A 888 -19.22 -12.60 35.04
C PRO A 888 -19.47 -11.28 35.78
N VAL A 889 -18.78 -11.07 36.90
CA VAL A 889 -18.85 -9.82 37.66
C VAL A 889 -17.83 -8.83 37.07
N PRO A 890 -18.30 -7.73 36.44
CA PRO A 890 -17.40 -6.68 35.97
C PRO A 890 -16.84 -5.84 37.13
N GLU A 891 -15.76 -5.12 36.87
CA GLU A 891 -15.15 -4.17 37.83
C GLU A 891 -16.20 -3.14 38.27
N GLN A 892 -16.53 -3.15 39.57
CA GLN A 892 -17.64 -2.37 40.11
C GLN A 892 -17.43 -0.87 39.89
N PRO A 893 -18.48 -0.10 39.58
CA PRO A 893 -18.36 1.34 39.43
C PRO A 893 -17.92 1.95 40.77
N ALA A 894 -16.92 2.83 40.74
CA ALA A 894 -16.54 3.60 41.91
C ALA A 894 -17.73 4.49 42.32
N MET A 895 -18.26 4.25 43.52
CA MET A 895 -19.22 5.15 44.13
C MET A 895 -18.42 6.32 44.68
N ASP A 896 -18.67 7.53 44.18
CA ASP A 896 -18.13 8.75 44.81
C ASP A 896 -18.71 8.83 46.23
N GLU A 897 -17.83 8.83 47.25
CA GLU A 897 -18.19 8.90 48.68
C GLU A 897 -18.92 10.18 49.08
#